data_AF-A0AA88WVY2-F1
#
_entry.id   AF-A0AA88WVY2-F1
#
_cell.length_a   1.000
_cell.length_b   1.000
_cell.length_c   1.000
_cell.angle_alpha   90.00
_cell.angle_beta   90.00
_cell.angle_gamma   90.00
#
_symmetry.space_group_name_H-M   'P 1'
#
loop_
_entity.id
_entity.type
_entity.pdbx_description
1 polymer ?
#
loop_
_entity_poly.entity_id
_entity_poly.type
_entity_poly.pdbx_seq_one_letter_code
_entity_poly.pdbx_strand_id
1 'polypeptide(L)'
;MEEEEQITIWKSSSSSTSSSQPDSMVSATVGRVMATLLSARPKKLHDAISRLGSAPKRAPLSNSLEDSLWILDNYIRDAAVKEESLDPVLVPMIEHSVKHKGAKNSKQATILISWLFQDEFLFQAVTRDLASIMLRKDDHYIALGWCLLARGLVEMETTMSGMREKYNELLKILCSCIQHLLCIIRSGRGGAGSEDSWSSEETGFVTARLSKQFTGGFELPTRLSVAAADCVLSLTIALTRQDTDSKILDNRMKSSNPPAPNRPVTLVPAFVNEKKVNWTRISSELSSNKDMRFLLWDLLDELITIVQRLIAWSRKSRSLHGKGLEKVVKWLQEIKQRYGRFQDEAGSQMVRTGVLLLSSCWKHYGVLLHLEDYRLSQRYEEMLEQYLSGIQFFSENNADEQTENRESKMETLKFFLNCLLLLLGRLDGKQFETAMSEKGLQIARVLTTQLSSADEDVIEGAACIFKAAMFRASSSLSDTRHMDAALPLLLHLLDERDGAAKAVVMLVAEYCSLSSDSQCLEEVLKRLAAGNVLQRRNAIDVISEYICISIDSVAVLTHSTWKDIANHLLECLGDEELEIRLQASNLIPMIDPSLVLPTVVRLIYSSEERVQLSASSTLIAVLKYQNQNCDVICMLLDCLSNLSQNPDLPNIARDGKEGVKLDTDRVLKIIPEWSRDVEDWNLLVGPLVDKMLAEPSNATIVKFLSYLSEHLAEAAEVVFRRLLLHTRRQNV
;
A
#
# COMPACT_ATOMS: atom_id res chain seq x y z
N MET A 1 14.60 -38.72 -26.40
CA MET A 1 15.15 -40.01 -25.95
C MET A 1 15.97 -39.68 -24.71
N GLU A 2 15.82 -40.47 -23.64
CA GLU A 2 16.08 -40.15 -22.21
C GLU A 2 14.86 -39.44 -21.58
N GLU A 3 13.83 -40.18 -21.13
CA GLU A 3 13.67 -41.00 -19.90
C GLU A 3 13.24 -40.17 -18.68
N GLU A 4 11.92 -40.12 -18.46
CA GLU A 4 11.27 -39.66 -17.23
C GLU A 4 11.21 -40.81 -16.22
N GLU A 5 11.88 -40.63 -15.08
CA GLU A 5 11.76 -41.47 -13.89
C GLU A 5 10.35 -41.41 -13.30
N GLN A 6 9.65 -42.54 -13.31
CA GLN A 6 8.47 -42.79 -12.50
C GLN A 6 8.88 -43.06 -11.04
N ILE A 7 8.67 -42.08 -10.15
CA ILE A 7 8.73 -42.32 -8.71
C ILE A 7 7.41 -42.93 -8.24
N THR A 8 7.50 -44.21 -7.89
CA THR A 8 6.47 -45.07 -7.32
C THR A 8 6.46 -44.97 -5.80
N ILE A 9 5.37 -44.52 -5.18
CA ILE A 9 5.11 -44.83 -3.76
C ILE A 9 3.59 -44.97 -3.53
N TRP A 10 3.13 -46.19 -3.24
CA TRP A 10 2.34 -46.56 -2.05
C TRP A 10 2.03 -48.07 -2.08
N LYS A 11 2.75 -48.83 -1.25
CA LYS A 11 2.44 -50.23 -0.91
C LYS A 11 1.45 -50.24 0.25
N SER A 12 0.24 -50.70 0.02
CA SER A 12 -0.70 -51.09 1.07
C SER A 12 -0.30 -52.45 1.63
N SER A 13 -0.05 -52.50 2.94
CA SER A 13 0.21 -53.74 3.67
C SER A 13 -1.12 -54.43 3.94
N SER A 14 -1.32 -55.59 3.34
CA SER A 14 -2.42 -56.50 3.62
C SER A 14 -2.13 -57.31 4.89
N SER A 15 -3.08 -57.31 5.83
CA SER A 15 -3.26 -58.45 6.72
C SER A 15 -4.76 -58.75 6.83
N SER A 16 -5.02 -60.05 6.78
CA SER A 16 -6.27 -60.76 6.51
C SER A 16 -7.37 -60.55 7.54
N THR A 17 -8.59 -60.22 7.08
CA THR A 17 -9.81 -61.04 7.33
C THR A 17 -10.94 -60.59 6.40
N SER A 18 -11.66 -61.57 5.86
CA SER A 18 -12.61 -61.49 4.75
C SER A 18 -13.98 -60.94 5.15
N SER A 19 -14.40 -59.78 4.60
CA SER A 19 -15.80 -59.46 4.21
C SER A 19 -16.04 -58.02 3.68
N SER A 20 -15.19 -57.46 2.81
CA SER A 20 -15.37 -56.06 2.34
C SER A 20 -15.08 -55.84 0.84
N GLN A 21 -15.72 -56.61 -0.06
CA GLN A 21 -15.46 -56.54 -1.50
C GLN A 21 -16.38 -55.69 -2.41
N PRO A 22 -17.57 -55.15 -2.03
CA PRO A 22 -18.33 -54.32 -2.97
C PRO A 22 -17.75 -52.89 -3.12
N ASP A 23 -17.30 -52.26 -2.03
CA ASP A 23 -16.90 -50.84 -2.05
C ASP A 23 -15.60 -50.59 -2.83
N SER A 24 -14.69 -51.58 -2.84
CA SER A 24 -13.40 -51.48 -3.55
C SER A 24 -13.54 -51.50 -5.08
N MET A 25 -14.47 -52.30 -5.62
CA MET A 25 -14.71 -52.36 -7.07
C MET A 25 -15.45 -51.13 -7.61
N VAL A 26 -16.37 -50.57 -6.82
CA VAL A 26 -17.08 -49.32 -7.16
C VAL A 26 -16.11 -48.14 -7.14
N SER A 27 -15.29 -48.02 -6.08
CA SER A 27 -14.27 -46.97 -5.98
C SER A 27 -13.23 -47.02 -7.11
N ALA A 28 -12.74 -48.22 -7.48
CA ALA A 28 -11.82 -48.39 -8.60
C ALA A 28 -12.43 -48.05 -9.98
N THR A 29 -13.76 -48.19 -10.11
CA THR A 29 -14.49 -47.84 -11.33
C THR A 29 -14.71 -46.33 -11.42
N VAL A 30 -15.12 -45.68 -10.32
CA VAL A 30 -15.24 -44.22 -10.22
C VAL A 30 -13.89 -43.54 -10.45
N GLY A 31 -12.80 -44.05 -9.87
CA GLY A 31 -11.45 -43.51 -10.09
C GLY A 31 -11.01 -43.50 -11.56
N ARG A 32 -11.29 -44.59 -12.31
CA ARG A 32 -11.00 -44.67 -13.75
C ARG A 32 -11.87 -43.72 -14.58
N VAL A 33 -13.15 -43.60 -14.22
CA VAL A 33 -14.08 -42.64 -14.84
C VAL A 33 -13.58 -41.21 -14.64
N MET A 34 -13.24 -40.84 -13.40
CA MET A 34 -12.73 -39.50 -13.07
C MET A 34 -11.41 -39.19 -13.79
N ALA A 35 -10.48 -40.14 -13.86
CA ALA A 35 -9.25 -39.97 -14.63
C ALA A 35 -9.52 -39.73 -16.13
N THR A 36 -10.48 -40.45 -16.71
CA THR A 36 -10.85 -40.32 -18.13
C THR A 36 -11.53 -38.98 -18.41
N LEU A 37 -12.44 -38.53 -17.55
CA LEU A 37 -13.17 -37.27 -17.71
C LEU A 37 -12.27 -36.05 -17.48
N LEU A 38 -11.42 -36.09 -16.46
CA LEU A 38 -10.54 -34.97 -16.10
C LEU A 38 -9.37 -34.82 -17.09
N SER A 39 -8.86 -35.92 -17.67
CA SER A 39 -7.82 -35.85 -18.71
C SER A 39 -8.34 -35.45 -20.10
N ALA A 40 -9.66 -35.39 -20.29
CA ALA A 40 -10.28 -35.04 -21.56
C ALA A 40 -10.03 -33.57 -21.95
N ARG A 41 -9.92 -33.30 -23.27
CA ARG A 41 -9.85 -31.92 -23.76
C ARG A 41 -11.20 -31.20 -23.51
N PRO A 42 -11.22 -29.95 -23.02
CA PRO A 42 -12.46 -29.23 -22.71
C PRO A 42 -13.52 -29.24 -23.83
N LYS A 43 -13.11 -29.05 -25.10
CA LYS A 43 -14.04 -29.08 -26.25
C LYS A 43 -14.70 -30.45 -26.44
N LYS A 44 -13.91 -31.52 -26.35
CA LYS A 44 -14.42 -32.90 -26.49
C LYS A 44 -15.38 -33.26 -25.36
N LEU A 45 -15.13 -32.75 -24.17
CA LEU A 45 -16.01 -32.94 -23.02
C LEU A 45 -17.36 -32.23 -23.21
N HIS A 46 -17.36 -30.98 -23.67
CA HIS A 46 -18.61 -30.27 -24.02
C HIS A 46 -19.39 -30.96 -25.14
N ASP A 47 -18.69 -31.44 -26.18
CA ASP A 47 -19.31 -32.16 -27.28
C ASP A 47 -19.96 -33.47 -26.79
N ALA A 48 -19.29 -34.20 -25.89
CA ALA A 48 -19.82 -35.42 -25.29
C ALA A 48 -21.05 -35.14 -24.41
N ILE A 49 -21.01 -34.09 -23.58
CA ILE A 49 -22.15 -33.64 -22.76
C ILE A 49 -23.34 -33.25 -23.65
N SER A 50 -23.10 -32.54 -24.74
CA SER A 50 -24.15 -32.11 -25.68
C SER A 50 -24.79 -33.28 -26.41
N ARG A 51 -24.03 -34.36 -26.66
CA ARG A 51 -24.52 -35.59 -27.31
C ARG A 51 -25.27 -36.53 -26.35
N LEU A 52 -25.11 -36.35 -25.04
CA LEU A 52 -25.73 -37.20 -24.02
C LEU A 52 -27.27 -37.18 -24.08
N GLY A 53 -27.86 -36.08 -24.57
CA GLY A 53 -29.31 -35.95 -24.77
C GLY A 53 -29.88 -36.74 -25.97
N SER A 54 -29.04 -37.34 -26.81
CA SER A 54 -29.46 -38.24 -27.89
C SER A 54 -29.29 -39.69 -27.46
N ALA A 55 -30.38 -40.45 -27.41
CA ALA A 55 -30.39 -41.83 -26.91
C ALA A 55 -29.29 -42.70 -27.56
N PRO A 56 -28.56 -43.53 -26.79
CA PRO A 56 -27.48 -44.34 -27.32
C PRO A 56 -28.03 -45.40 -28.27
N LYS A 57 -27.54 -45.42 -29.52
CA LYS A 57 -27.95 -46.42 -30.52
C LYS A 57 -27.23 -47.77 -30.40
N ARG A 58 -26.25 -47.97 -29.51
CA ARG A 58 -25.56 -49.28 -29.35
C ARG A 58 -25.01 -49.54 -27.95
N ALA A 59 -24.86 -50.83 -27.66
CA ALA A 59 -24.41 -51.46 -26.41
C ALA A 59 -23.01 -51.03 -25.91
N PRO A 60 -22.73 -51.16 -24.59
CA PRO A 60 -21.59 -50.54 -23.92
C PRO A 60 -20.34 -51.43 -23.99
N LEU A 61 -19.46 -51.21 -24.96
CA LEU A 61 -18.22 -51.99 -25.11
C LEU A 61 -16.99 -51.15 -25.50
N SER A 62 -17.00 -49.83 -25.32
CA SER A 62 -15.79 -49.01 -25.48
C SER A 62 -15.70 -47.96 -24.38
N ASN A 63 -14.52 -47.69 -23.84
CA ASN A 63 -14.25 -46.61 -22.86
C ASN A 63 -14.48 -45.22 -23.50
N SER A 64 -15.73 -44.88 -23.82
CA SER A 64 -16.10 -43.60 -24.40
C SER A 64 -16.30 -42.53 -23.31
N LEU A 65 -16.20 -41.26 -23.70
CA LEU A 65 -16.46 -40.15 -22.77
C LEU A 65 -17.93 -40.12 -22.36
N GLU A 66 -18.82 -40.49 -23.28
CA GLU A 66 -20.26 -40.60 -23.06
C GLU A 66 -20.61 -41.68 -22.02
N ASP A 67 -19.98 -42.87 -22.10
CA ASP A 67 -20.17 -43.94 -21.10
C ASP A 67 -19.64 -43.51 -19.72
N SER A 68 -18.50 -42.80 -19.70
CA SER A 68 -17.92 -42.27 -18.47
C SER A 68 -18.81 -41.21 -17.80
N LEU A 69 -19.45 -40.33 -18.59
CA LEU A 69 -20.42 -39.35 -18.09
C LEU A 69 -21.69 -40.04 -17.56
N TRP A 70 -22.18 -41.08 -18.24
CA TRP A 70 -23.37 -41.82 -17.79
C TRP A 70 -23.12 -42.59 -16.47
N ILE A 71 -21.94 -43.20 -16.33
CA ILE A 71 -21.52 -43.85 -15.08
C ILE A 71 -21.41 -42.82 -13.95
N LEU A 72 -20.88 -41.63 -14.24
CA LEU A 72 -20.78 -40.54 -13.26
C LEU A 72 -22.16 -40.04 -12.80
N ASP A 73 -23.10 -39.78 -13.72
CA ASP A 73 -24.46 -39.32 -13.37
C ASP A 73 -25.17 -40.33 -12.45
N ASN A 74 -25.14 -41.60 -12.82
CA ASN A 74 -25.77 -42.66 -12.03
C ASN A 74 -25.13 -42.82 -10.65
N TYR A 75 -23.80 -42.75 -10.56
CA TYR A 75 -23.11 -42.84 -9.28
C TYR A 75 -23.50 -41.68 -8.35
N ILE A 76 -23.47 -40.44 -8.84
CA ILE A 76 -23.81 -39.26 -8.03
C ILE A 76 -25.29 -39.32 -7.63
N ARG A 77 -26.18 -39.76 -8.52
CA ARG A 77 -27.61 -39.91 -8.23
C ARG A 77 -27.86 -40.95 -7.14
N ASP A 78 -27.21 -42.11 -7.22
CA ASP A 78 -27.32 -43.17 -6.21
C ASP A 78 -26.76 -42.72 -4.86
N ALA A 79 -25.58 -42.09 -4.86
CA ALA A 79 -24.97 -41.53 -3.65
C ALA A 79 -25.83 -40.42 -3.03
N ALA A 80 -26.42 -39.54 -3.86
CA ALA A 80 -27.32 -38.47 -3.40
C ALA A 80 -28.61 -39.03 -2.76
N VAL A 81 -29.18 -40.10 -3.32
CA VAL A 81 -30.36 -40.78 -2.75
C VAL A 81 -30.01 -41.46 -1.42
N LYS A 82 -28.82 -42.04 -1.32
CA LYS A 82 -28.33 -42.72 -0.12
C LYS A 82 -27.71 -41.80 0.94
N GLU A 83 -27.63 -40.50 0.66
CA GLU A 83 -26.90 -39.51 1.47
C GLU A 83 -25.43 -39.90 1.75
N GLU A 84 -24.82 -40.62 0.80
CA GLU A 84 -23.41 -40.99 0.86
C GLU A 84 -22.52 -39.82 0.40
N SER A 85 -21.29 -39.79 0.92
CA SER A 85 -20.32 -38.75 0.60
C SER A 85 -19.90 -38.79 -0.88
N LEU A 86 -19.92 -37.62 -1.53
CA LEU A 86 -19.41 -37.42 -2.88
C LEU A 86 -17.89 -37.17 -2.95
N ASP A 87 -17.15 -37.36 -1.85
CA ASP A 87 -15.69 -37.18 -1.79
C ASP A 87 -14.94 -37.95 -2.91
N PRO A 88 -15.30 -39.21 -3.26
CA PRO A 88 -14.63 -39.95 -4.34
C PRO A 88 -14.73 -39.30 -5.72
N VAL A 89 -15.63 -38.33 -5.90
CA VAL A 89 -15.82 -37.56 -7.13
C VAL A 89 -15.27 -36.14 -6.97
N LEU A 90 -15.62 -35.46 -5.87
CA LEU A 90 -15.28 -34.05 -5.65
C LEU A 90 -13.81 -33.83 -5.32
N VAL A 91 -13.17 -34.71 -4.53
CA VAL A 91 -11.74 -34.59 -4.20
C VAL A 91 -10.87 -34.68 -5.45
N PRO A 92 -11.04 -35.66 -6.38
CA PRO A 92 -10.30 -35.66 -7.64
C PRO A 92 -10.50 -34.40 -8.49
N MET A 93 -11.70 -33.80 -8.50
CA MET A 93 -11.97 -32.53 -9.20
C MET A 93 -11.20 -31.36 -8.56
N ILE A 94 -11.16 -31.31 -7.22
CA ILE A 94 -10.42 -30.33 -6.43
C ILE A 94 -8.91 -30.45 -6.69
N GLU A 95 -8.35 -31.67 -6.59
CA GLU A 95 -6.93 -31.91 -6.85
C GLU A 95 -6.53 -31.55 -8.30
N HIS A 96 -7.37 -31.93 -9.27
CA HIS A 96 -7.14 -31.61 -10.67
C HIS A 96 -7.03 -30.09 -10.90
N SER A 97 -7.80 -29.30 -10.14
CA SER A 97 -7.78 -27.84 -10.21
C SER A 97 -6.44 -27.24 -9.75
N VAL A 98 -5.74 -27.91 -8.82
CA VAL A 98 -4.36 -27.55 -8.43
C VAL A 98 -3.36 -28.01 -9.49
N LYS A 99 -3.42 -29.29 -9.91
CA LYS A 99 -2.46 -29.93 -10.82
C LYS A 99 -2.37 -29.22 -12.17
N HIS A 100 -3.48 -28.66 -12.64
CA HIS A 100 -3.58 -28.03 -13.96
C HIS A 100 -3.80 -26.52 -13.94
N LYS A 101 -3.49 -25.82 -12.83
CA LYS A 101 -3.59 -24.35 -12.74
C LYS A 101 -2.87 -23.69 -13.92
N GLY A 102 -3.59 -22.93 -14.75
CA GLY A 102 -3.03 -22.22 -15.91
C GLY A 102 -2.84 -23.05 -17.19
N ALA A 103 -3.15 -24.35 -17.19
CA ALA A 103 -3.07 -25.18 -18.39
C ALA A 103 -4.33 -25.08 -19.28
N LYS A 104 -4.20 -25.44 -20.56
CA LYS A 104 -5.35 -25.55 -21.51
C LYS A 104 -6.42 -26.55 -21.04
N ASN A 105 -6.06 -27.44 -20.13
CA ASN A 105 -6.86 -28.51 -19.53
C ASN A 105 -7.26 -28.18 -18.07
N SER A 106 -7.42 -26.91 -17.71
CA SER A 106 -7.78 -26.48 -16.34
C SER A 106 -9.28 -26.45 -16.04
N LYS A 107 -10.14 -26.56 -17.07
CA LYS A 107 -11.58 -26.24 -16.96
C LYS A 107 -12.49 -27.46 -16.77
N GLN A 108 -11.95 -28.68 -16.85
CA GLN A 108 -12.76 -29.91 -16.86
C GLN A 108 -13.59 -30.08 -15.60
N ALA A 109 -13.00 -29.86 -14.42
CA ALA A 109 -13.73 -29.90 -13.15
C ALA A 109 -14.92 -28.91 -13.16
N THR A 110 -14.69 -27.68 -13.61
CA THR A 110 -15.73 -26.64 -13.67
C THR A 110 -16.83 -26.97 -14.69
N ILE A 111 -16.47 -27.57 -15.84
CA ILE A 111 -17.41 -28.03 -16.87
C ILE A 111 -18.31 -29.16 -16.33
N LEU A 112 -17.71 -30.15 -15.64
CA LEU A 112 -18.45 -31.27 -15.06
C LEU A 112 -19.43 -30.79 -13.98
N ILE A 113 -18.99 -29.92 -13.08
CA ILE A 113 -19.86 -29.35 -12.04
C ILE A 113 -20.99 -28.52 -12.66
N SER A 114 -20.68 -27.69 -13.66
CA SER A 114 -21.70 -26.91 -14.40
C SER A 114 -22.74 -27.80 -15.07
N TRP A 115 -22.32 -28.94 -15.63
CA TRP A 115 -23.23 -29.94 -16.19
C TRP A 115 -24.09 -30.60 -15.10
N LEU A 116 -23.51 -31.05 -13.98
CA LEU A 116 -24.25 -31.66 -12.87
C LEU A 116 -25.28 -30.71 -12.26
N PHE A 117 -25.00 -29.41 -12.25
CA PHE A 117 -25.92 -28.40 -11.75
C PHE A 117 -27.17 -28.23 -12.62
N GLN A 118 -27.23 -28.79 -13.84
CA GLN A 118 -28.43 -28.78 -14.68
C GLN A 118 -29.60 -29.53 -14.03
N ASP A 119 -29.31 -30.61 -13.28
CA ASP A 119 -30.29 -31.34 -12.49
C ASP A 119 -30.42 -30.69 -11.10
N GLU A 120 -31.65 -30.34 -10.68
CA GLU A 120 -31.94 -29.71 -9.38
C GLU A 120 -31.56 -30.61 -8.20
N PHE A 121 -31.82 -31.91 -8.31
CA PHE A 121 -31.53 -32.87 -7.25
C PHE A 121 -30.02 -33.03 -7.07
N LEU A 122 -29.27 -33.14 -8.17
CA LEU A 122 -27.82 -33.25 -8.13
C LEU A 122 -27.17 -31.93 -7.70
N PHE A 123 -27.73 -30.77 -8.09
CA PHE A 123 -27.27 -29.45 -7.65
C PHE A 123 -27.22 -29.35 -6.12
N GLN A 124 -28.30 -29.72 -5.43
CA GLN A 124 -28.38 -29.64 -3.97
C GLN A 124 -27.38 -30.60 -3.30
N ALA A 125 -27.29 -31.84 -3.77
CA ALA A 125 -26.37 -32.84 -3.23
C ALA A 125 -24.90 -32.44 -3.42
N VAL A 126 -24.51 -32.06 -4.64
CA VAL A 126 -23.14 -31.66 -4.97
C VAL A 126 -22.73 -30.39 -4.23
N THR A 127 -23.61 -29.39 -4.15
CA THR A 127 -23.29 -28.11 -3.49
C THR A 127 -23.16 -28.26 -1.98
N ARG A 128 -24.02 -29.07 -1.35
CA ARG A 128 -23.93 -29.41 0.08
C ARG A 128 -22.63 -30.13 0.41
N ASP A 129 -22.27 -31.14 -0.37
CA ASP A 129 -21.06 -31.92 -0.14
C ASP A 129 -19.80 -31.09 -0.41
N LEU A 130 -19.81 -30.23 -1.43
CA LEU A 130 -18.73 -29.27 -1.69
C LEU A 130 -18.53 -28.31 -0.51
N ALA A 131 -19.60 -27.73 0.03
CA ALA A 131 -19.54 -26.87 1.20
C ALA A 131 -19.06 -27.62 2.45
N SER A 132 -19.51 -28.88 2.62
CA SER A 132 -19.01 -29.76 3.67
C SER A 132 -17.49 -29.95 3.56
N ILE A 133 -16.96 -30.26 2.36
CA ILE A 133 -15.51 -30.39 2.14
C ILE A 133 -14.78 -29.07 2.47
N MET A 134 -15.34 -27.93 2.08
CA MET A 134 -14.74 -26.61 2.35
C MET A 134 -14.68 -26.24 3.84
N LEU A 135 -15.61 -26.77 4.66
CA LEU A 135 -15.67 -26.50 6.11
C LEU A 135 -14.87 -27.52 6.93
N ARG A 136 -14.46 -28.65 6.33
CA ARG A 136 -13.62 -29.64 6.99
C ARG A 136 -12.22 -29.07 7.18
N LYS A 137 -11.60 -29.44 8.31
CA LYS A 137 -10.24 -29.05 8.66
C LYS A 137 -9.25 -29.96 7.92
N ASP A 138 -9.10 -29.74 6.62
CA ASP A 138 -8.40 -30.65 5.71
C ASP A 138 -7.04 -30.12 5.21
N ASP A 139 -6.30 -31.00 4.53
CA ASP A 139 -5.00 -30.79 3.89
C ASP A 139 -4.90 -29.43 3.16
N HIS A 140 -3.77 -28.73 3.34
CA HIS A 140 -3.45 -27.48 2.67
C HIS A 140 -3.55 -27.59 1.14
N TYR A 141 -3.29 -28.78 0.57
CA TYR A 141 -3.42 -29.07 -0.84
C TYR A 141 -4.88 -29.07 -1.31
N ILE A 142 -5.77 -29.72 -0.56
CA ILE A 142 -7.21 -29.74 -0.82
C ILE A 142 -7.78 -28.34 -0.62
N ALA A 143 -7.34 -27.63 0.43
CA ALA A 143 -7.69 -26.24 0.70
C ALA A 143 -7.35 -25.32 -0.49
N LEU A 144 -6.17 -25.49 -1.07
CA LEU A 144 -5.73 -24.74 -2.24
C LEU A 144 -6.61 -25.07 -3.46
N GLY A 145 -6.91 -26.35 -3.67
CA GLY A 145 -7.70 -26.82 -4.82
C GLY A 145 -9.11 -26.28 -4.83
N TRP A 146 -9.78 -26.26 -3.68
CA TRP A 146 -11.15 -25.74 -3.64
C TRP A 146 -11.18 -24.23 -3.77
N CYS A 147 -10.21 -23.47 -3.24
CA CYS A 147 -10.11 -22.02 -3.49
C CYS A 147 -10.05 -21.70 -5.00
N LEU A 148 -9.28 -22.49 -5.75
CA LEU A 148 -9.18 -22.36 -7.22
C LEU A 148 -10.48 -22.77 -7.92
N LEU A 149 -11.10 -23.87 -7.48
CA LEU A 149 -12.34 -24.39 -8.05
C LEU A 149 -13.52 -23.44 -7.81
N ALA A 150 -13.69 -22.95 -6.57
CA ALA A 150 -14.74 -22.01 -6.18
C ALA A 150 -14.63 -20.70 -6.98
N ARG A 151 -13.42 -20.14 -7.09
CA ARG A 151 -13.17 -18.98 -7.97
C ARG A 151 -13.55 -19.28 -9.42
N GLY A 152 -13.15 -20.44 -9.94
CA GLY A 152 -13.52 -20.88 -11.30
C GLY A 152 -15.03 -20.96 -11.52
N LEU A 153 -15.77 -21.52 -10.56
CA LEU A 153 -17.23 -21.63 -10.61
C LEU A 153 -17.92 -20.25 -10.61
N VAL A 154 -17.44 -19.33 -9.78
CA VAL A 154 -17.95 -17.95 -9.72
C VAL A 154 -17.72 -17.20 -11.03
N GLU A 155 -16.58 -17.43 -11.70
CA GLU A 155 -16.22 -16.78 -12.97
C GLU A 155 -16.98 -17.30 -14.20
N MET A 156 -17.70 -18.43 -14.13
CA MET A 156 -18.41 -19.07 -15.27
C MET A 156 -19.85 -18.59 -15.51
N GLU A 157 -20.26 -17.46 -14.93
CA GLU A 157 -21.62 -16.88 -14.99
C GLU A 157 -22.32 -16.97 -16.36
N THR A 158 -21.61 -16.77 -17.47
CA THR A 158 -22.19 -16.79 -18.83
C THR A 158 -22.73 -18.16 -19.25
N THR A 159 -22.14 -19.26 -18.77
CA THR A 159 -22.58 -20.64 -19.07
C THR A 159 -23.77 -21.09 -18.21
N MET A 160 -23.96 -20.44 -17.05
CA MET A 160 -25.03 -20.74 -16.09
C MET A 160 -26.21 -19.77 -16.18
N SER A 161 -26.20 -18.89 -17.19
CA SER A 161 -27.18 -17.81 -17.39
C SER A 161 -28.62 -18.31 -17.54
N GLY A 162 -28.83 -19.58 -17.87
CA GLY A 162 -30.15 -20.24 -17.87
C GLY A 162 -30.67 -20.71 -16.50
N MET A 163 -29.86 -20.64 -15.42
CA MET A 163 -30.22 -21.10 -14.07
C MET A 163 -29.72 -20.11 -12.99
N ARG A 164 -30.11 -18.84 -13.14
CA ARG A 164 -29.70 -17.74 -12.26
C ARG A 164 -30.02 -17.99 -10.77
N GLU A 165 -31.14 -18.62 -10.48
CA GLU A 165 -31.54 -18.97 -9.10
C GLU A 165 -30.55 -19.95 -8.47
N LYS A 166 -30.08 -20.97 -9.21
CA LYS A 166 -29.06 -21.91 -8.75
C LYS A 166 -27.71 -21.23 -8.54
N TYR A 167 -27.34 -20.28 -9.39
CA TYR A 167 -26.11 -19.50 -9.20
C TYR A 167 -26.17 -18.67 -7.92
N ASN A 168 -27.32 -18.05 -7.65
CA ASN A 168 -27.57 -17.30 -6.42
C ASN A 168 -27.49 -18.19 -5.17
N GLU A 169 -28.11 -19.37 -5.19
CA GLU A 169 -28.02 -20.33 -4.09
C GLU A 169 -26.59 -20.88 -3.90
N LEU A 170 -25.87 -21.17 -4.99
CA LEU A 170 -24.46 -21.54 -4.94
C LEU A 170 -23.62 -20.43 -4.26
N LEU A 171 -23.81 -19.18 -4.65
CA LEU A 171 -23.09 -18.04 -4.06
C LEU A 171 -23.37 -17.92 -2.57
N LYS A 172 -24.63 -18.03 -2.12
CA LYS A 172 -24.99 -18.01 -0.69
C LYS A 172 -24.27 -19.10 0.09
N ILE A 173 -24.25 -20.32 -0.45
CA ILE A 173 -23.58 -21.46 0.20
C ILE A 173 -22.07 -21.24 0.26
N LEU A 174 -21.43 -20.80 -0.84
CA LEU A 174 -19.99 -20.51 -0.84
C LEU A 174 -19.63 -19.32 0.08
N CYS A 175 -20.48 -18.31 0.19
CA CYS A 175 -20.28 -17.18 1.10
C CYS A 175 -20.32 -17.60 2.57
N SER A 176 -21.09 -18.63 2.92
CA SER A 176 -21.07 -19.19 4.29
C SER A 176 -19.69 -19.74 4.69
N CYS A 177 -18.81 -20.02 3.73
CA CYS A 177 -17.45 -20.50 3.96
C CYS A 177 -16.42 -19.36 4.14
N ILE A 178 -16.80 -18.07 4.01
CA ILE A 178 -15.86 -16.94 4.09
C ILE A 178 -15.13 -16.88 5.43
N GLN A 179 -15.81 -17.17 6.54
CA GLN A 179 -15.17 -17.20 7.86
C GLN A 179 -14.02 -18.23 7.93
N HIS A 180 -14.19 -19.38 7.28
CA HIS A 180 -13.14 -20.38 7.18
C HIS A 180 -11.97 -19.89 6.30
N LEU A 181 -12.25 -19.24 5.17
CA LEU A 181 -11.23 -18.59 4.33
C LEU A 181 -10.43 -17.54 5.09
N LEU A 182 -11.09 -16.72 5.90
CA LEU A 182 -10.42 -15.72 6.74
C LEU A 182 -9.50 -16.38 7.78
N CYS A 183 -9.88 -17.55 8.32
CA CYS A 183 -9.00 -18.30 9.21
C CYS A 183 -7.73 -18.77 8.49
N ILE A 184 -7.84 -19.24 7.24
CA ILE A 184 -6.70 -19.64 6.39
C ILE A 184 -5.79 -18.42 6.09
N ILE A 185 -6.39 -17.26 5.82
CA ILE A 185 -5.68 -15.99 5.54
C ILE A 185 -4.91 -15.50 6.77
N ARG A 186 -5.49 -15.64 7.97
CA ARG A 186 -4.88 -15.28 9.26
C ARG A 186 -3.76 -16.25 9.65
N SER A 187 -3.92 -17.54 9.37
CA SER A 187 -2.97 -18.60 9.75
C SER A 187 -1.73 -18.68 8.85
N GLY A 188 -1.70 -17.95 7.73
CA GLY A 188 -0.59 -17.93 6.78
C GLY A 188 0.69 -17.22 7.25
N ARG A 189 1.08 -17.39 8.52
CA ARG A 189 2.29 -16.83 9.10
C ARG A 189 3.49 -17.65 8.61
N GLY A 190 4.20 -17.15 7.60
CA GLY A 190 5.46 -17.74 7.16
C GLY A 190 6.56 -17.52 8.20
N GLY A 191 6.77 -18.50 9.07
CA GLY A 191 7.89 -18.51 10.02
C GLY A 191 7.66 -19.52 11.14
N ALA A 192 8.47 -20.58 11.18
CA ALA A 192 8.56 -21.48 12.32
C ALA A 192 8.96 -20.68 13.56
N GLY A 193 8.15 -20.72 14.63
CA GLY A 193 8.48 -20.12 15.91
C GLY A 193 7.27 -19.80 16.78
N SER A 194 7.05 -20.65 17.79
CA SER A 194 6.23 -20.43 18.99
C SER A 194 4.72 -20.38 18.78
N GLU A 195 4.07 -21.52 19.02
CA GLU A 195 2.83 -21.55 19.79
C GLU A 195 3.10 -20.86 21.13
N ASP A 196 2.29 -19.87 21.50
CA ASP A 196 1.93 -19.57 22.89
C ASP A 196 0.92 -18.43 22.94
N SER A 197 -0.34 -18.81 23.22
CA SER A 197 -1.42 -18.00 23.80
C SER A 197 -1.85 -16.76 22.97
N TRP A 198 -3.11 -16.36 22.91
CA TRP A 198 -3.73 -15.53 23.94
C TRP A 198 -5.25 -15.72 23.87
N SER A 199 -5.82 -15.86 25.06
CA SER A 199 -7.23 -15.96 25.37
C SER A 199 -7.99 -14.65 25.17
N SER A 200 -9.30 -14.83 25.04
CA SER A 200 -10.42 -13.90 24.93
C SER A 200 -10.47 -12.76 25.97
N GLU A 201 -11.25 -11.73 25.60
CA GLU A 201 -11.82 -10.61 26.37
C GLU A 201 -10.93 -9.38 26.64
N GLU A 202 -11.21 -8.26 25.96
CA GLU A 202 -11.97 -7.15 26.56
C GLU A 202 -12.30 -6.02 25.55
N THR A 203 -13.51 -5.51 25.69
CA THR A 203 -14.14 -4.39 25.00
C THR A 203 -13.60 -3.03 25.45
N GLY A 204 -13.39 -2.09 24.52
CA GLY A 204 -13.35 -0.65 24.81
C GLY A 204 -12.15 0.09 24.22
N PHE A 205 -12.43 1.22 23.55
CA PHE A 205 -11.50 2.22 22.98
C PHE A 205 -10.75 1.83 21.69
N VAL A 206 -11.37 2.13 20.54
CA VAL A 206 -10.75 2.15 19.21
C VAL A 206 -10.80 3.58 18.67
N THR A 207 -9.79 4.39 18.99
CA THR A 207 -9.45 5.61 18.21
C THR A 207 -7.97 6.05 18.30
N ALA A 208 -7.07 5.34 18.98
CA ALA A 208 -5.67 5.81 19.17
C ALA A 208 -4.58 4.76 18.87
N ARG A 209 -4.77 3.85 17.90
CA ARG A 209 -3.78 2.80 17.58
C ARG A 209 -3.43 2.65 16.10
N LEU A 210 -3.38 3.76 15.35
CA LEU A 210 -2.94 3.74 13.94
C LEU A 210 -1.46 4.09 13.72
N SER A 211 -0.66 4.36 14.75
CA SER A 211 0.76 4.70 14.56
C SER A 211 1.78 3.94 15.43
N LYS A 212 1.37 2.98 16.27
CA LYS A 212 2.35 2.30 17.16
C LYS A 212 1.96 0.88 17.59
N GLN A 213 2.00 -0.08 16.65
CA GLN A 213 2.46 -1.47 16.89
C GLN A 213 2.36 -2.30 15.62
N PHE A 214 3.48 -2.43 14.90
CA PHE A 214 3.90 -3.64 14.19
C PHE A 214 5.43 -3.52 14.04
N THR A 215 6.13 -3.75 15.15
CA THR A 215 7.58 -3.88 15.15
C THR A 215 7.97 -5.15 14.38
N GLY A 216 8.57 -4.97 13.21
CA GLY A 216 9.77 -5.71 12.83
C GLY A 216 9.65 -7.12 12.23
N GLY A 217 8.49 -7.57 11.75
CA GLY A 217 8.36 -8.84 11.02
C GLY A 217 7.69 -8.64 9.66
N PHE A 218 8.38 -8.95 8.56
CA PHE A 218 7.79 -8.96 7.22
C PHE A 218 6.95 -10.24 7.05
N GLU A 219 5.63 -10.11 6.93
CA GLU A 219 4.74 -11.25 6.73
C GLU A 219 4.49 -11.47 5.24
N LEU A 220 5.20 -12.45 4.65
CA LEU A 220 4.91 -12.93 3.30
C LEU A 220 3.71 -13.88 3.33
N PRO A 221 2.71 -13.72 2.44
CA PRO A 221 1.61 -14.65 2.36
C PRO A 221 2.03 -16.00 1.76
N THR A 222 1.43 -17.09 2.25
CA THR A 222 1.54 -18.40 1.60
C THR A 222 0.70 -18.43 0.31
N ARG A 223 1.01 -19.36 -0.61
CA ARG A 223 0.21 -19.58 -1.84
C ARG A 223 -1.26 -19.88 -1.53
N LEU A 224 -1.51 -20.61 -0.43
CA LEU A 224 -2.86 -20.91 0.04
C LEU A 224 -3.58 -19.65 0.53
N SER A 225 -2.90 -18.81 1.32
CA SER A 225 -3.47 -17.55 1.82
C SER A 225 -3.80 -16.57 0.68
N VAL A 226 -2.97 -16.51 -0.36
CA VAL A 226 -3.25 -15.74 -1.59
C VAL A 226 -4.49 -16.28 -2.30
N ALA A 227 -4.56 -17.59 -2.54
CA ALA A 227 -5.70 -18.22 -3.20
C ALA A 227 -7.00 -18.04 -2.41
N ALA A 228 -6.93 -18.14 -1.08
CA ALA A 228 -8.06 -17.90 -0.18
C ALA A 228 -8.54 -16.44 -0.25
N ALA A 229 -7.62 -15.48 -0.22
CA ALA A 229 -7.97 -14.06 -0.35
C ALA A 229 -8.64 -13.76 -1.69
N ASP A 230 -8.07 -14.24 -2.79
CA ASP A 230 -8.67 -14.08 -4.12
C ASP A 230 -10.03 -14.78 -4.25
N CYS A 231 -10.23 -15.92 -3.57
CA CYS A 231 -11.53 -16.59 -3.50
C CYS A 231 -12.58 -15.73 -2.78
N VAL A 232 -12.25 -15.15 -1.62
CA VAL A 232 -13.14 -14.22 -0.90
C VAL A 232 -13.48 -13.00 -1.76
N LEU A 233 -12.49 -12.41 -2.43
CA LEU A 233 -12.72 -11.27 -3.33
C LEU A 233 -13.64 -11.66 -4.50
N SER A 234 -13.41 -12.82 -5.13
CA SER A 234 -14.26 -13.31 -6.22
C SER A 234 -15.72 -13.50 -5.78
N LEU A 235 -15.93 -14.12 -4.61
CA LEU A 235 -17.27 -14.33 -4.04
C LEU A 235 -17.97 -13.00 -3.77
N THR A 236 -17.30 -12.08 -3.09
CA THR A 236 -17.89 -10.79 -2.69
C THR A 236 -18.14 -9.86 -3.88
N ILE A 237 -17.32 -9.91 -4.93
CA ILE A 237 -17.58 -9.21 -6.20
C ILE A 237 -18.82 -9.81 -6.87
N ALA A 238 -18.98 -11.13 -6.88
CA ALA A 238 -20.15 -11.75 -7.50
C ALA A 238 -21.47 -11.32 -6.83
N LEU A 239 -21.48 -11.08 -5.52
CA LEU A 239 -22.63 -10.53 -4.79
C LEU A 239 -23.06 -9.13 -5.26
N THR A 240 -22.17 -8.37 -5.92
CA THR A 240 -22.51 -7.04 -6.43
C THR A 240 -23.29 -7.09 -7.75
N ARG A 241 -23.33 -8.24 -8.42
CA ARG A 241 -23.92 -8.39 -9.76
C ARG A 241 -25.44 -8.60 -9.63
N GLN A 242 -26.24 -7.53 -9.70
CA GLN A 242 -27.69 -7.63 -9.94
C GLN A 242 -28.30 -6.41 -10.69
N ASP A 243 -29.20 -6.76 -11.62
CA ASP A 243 -30.23 -6.03 -12.39
C ASP A 243 -29.92 -4.71 -13.16
N THR A 244 -29.81 -4.85 -14.49
CA THR A 244 -30.25 -3.83 -15.46
C THR A 244 -31.63 -4.12 -16.08
N ASP A 245 -32.20 -5.32 -15.91
CA ASP A 245 -33.38 -5.73 -16.72
C ASP A 245 -34.72 -5.90 -15.96
N SER A 246 -34.77 -5.73 -14.63
CA SER A 246 -36.03 -5.87 -13.88
C SER A 246 -36.98 -4.65 -13.95
N LYS A 247 -36.53 -3.53 -14.52
CA LYS A 247 -37.36 -2.29 -14.62
C LYS A 247 -38.48 -2.36 -15.66
N ILE A 248 -38.58 -3.40 -16.50
CA ILE A 248 -39.60 -3.47 -17.57
C ILE A 248 -40.85 -4.28 -17.16
N LEU A 249 -40.80 -5.09 -16.09
CA LEU A 249 -41.92 -5.99 -15.72
C LEU A 249 -42.80 -5.52 -14.55
N ASP A 250 -42.38 -4.57 -13.74
CA ASP A 250 -43.13 -4.15 -12.53
C ASP A 250 -44.32 -3.21 -12.79
N ASN A 251 -44.54 -2.76 -14.02
CA ASN A 251 -45.66 -1.87 -14.35
C ASN A 251 -46.97 -2.59 -14.74
N ARG A 252 -47.05 -3.93 -14.61
CA ARG A 252 -48.26 -4.64 -15.05
C ARG A 252 -48.72 -5.79 -14.15
N MET A 253 -48.75 -5.61 -12.83
CA MET A 253 -49.60 -6.48 -11.99
C MET A 253 -50.01 -5.81 -10.67
N LYS A 254 -50.94 -4.86 -10.78
CA LYS A 254 -51.84 -4.48 -9.67
C LYS A 254 -53.23 -5.03 -9.99
N SER A 255 -53.64 -6.11 -9.32
CA SER A 255 -54.98 -6.21 -8.70
C SER A 255 -55.22 -7.56 -8.00
N SER A 256 -55.81 -7.45 -6.80
CA SER A 256 -56.68 -8.38 -6.06
C SER A 256 -56.10 -9.64 -5.37
N ASN A 257 -56.05 -9.56 -4.04
CA ASN A 257 -56.17 -10.69 -3.09
C ASN A 257 -57.64 -11.16 -2.94
N PRO A 258 -57.88 -12.40 -2.47
CA PRO A 258 -58.63 -12.60 -1.20
C PRO A 258 -58.08 -13.78 -0.31
N PRO A 259 -58.61 -14.00 0.92
CA PRO A 259 -57.82 -14.35 2.12
C PRO A 259 -57.74 -15.85 2.49
N ALA A 260 -56.78 -16.16 3.38
CA ALA A 260 -56.47 -17.46 3.98
C ALA A 260 -57.55 -18.03 4.92
N PRO A 261 -57.46 -19.33 5.26
CA PRO A 261 -57.72 -19.75 6.63
C PRO A 261 -56.71 -20.78 7.21
N ASN A 262 -56.22 -20.44 8.41
CA ASN A 262 -55.99 -21.24 9.63
C ASN A 262 -55.14 -22.54 9.62
N ARG A 263 -54.04 -22.48 10.39
CA ARG A 263 -53.28 -23.59 11.01
C ARG A 263 -54.15 -24.48 11.92
N PRO A 264 -53.61 -25.68 12.26
CA PRO A 264 -53.42 -25.97 13.68
C PRO A 264 -51.97 -26.34 14.04
N VAL A 265 -51.58 -25.86 15.21
CA VAL A 265 -50.34 -26.13 15.95
C VAL A 265 -50.49 -27.47 16.68
N THR A 266 -49.47 -28.33 16.63
CA THR A 266 -49.31 -29.42 17.60
C THR A 266 -47.87 -29.39 18.12
N LEU A 267 -47.73 -29.29 19.44
CA LEU A 267 -46.49 -29.27 20.22
C LEU A 267 -46.16 -30.68 20.74
N VAL A 268 -44.89 -30.84 21.21
CA VAL A 268 -44.34 -31.83 22.19
C VAL A 268 -43.51 -32.98 21.56
N PRO A 269 -42.39 -33.46 22.17
CA PRO A 269 -41.28 -32.80 22.89
C PRO A 269 -39.87 -33.23 22.35
N ALA A 270 -38.82 -32.58 22.89
CA ALA A 270 -37.42 -32.86 22.62
C ALA A 270 -36.89 -34.15 23.28
N PHE A 271 -35.99 -34.85 22.58
CA PHE A 271 -35.00 -35.75 23.16
C PHE A 271 -33.60 -35.36 22.64
N VAL A 272 -32.65 -35.33 23.57
CA VAL A 272 -31.25 -34.92 23.43
C VAL A 272 -30.42 -36.12 22.99
N ASN A 273 -29.63 -35.99 21.91
CA ASN A 273 -28.31 -36.63 21.78
C ASN A 273 -27.44 -36.00 20.66
N GLU A 274 -26.14 -36.29 20.74
CA GLU A 274 -24.99 -35.44 20.42
C GLU A 274 -24.71 -35.06 18.95
N LYS A 275 -24.34 -33.78 18.77
CA LYS A 275 -23.56 -33.08 17.72
C LYS A 275 -23.48 -33.71 16.30
N LYS A 276 -24.57 -33.57 15.54
CA LYS A 276 -24.54 -33.38 14.08
C LYS A 276 -24.96 -31.93 13.83
N VAL A 277 -24.14 -31.14 13.12
CA VAL A 277 -24.50 -29.74 12.77
C VAL A 277 -25.80 -29.78 11.97
N ASN A 278 -26.86 -29.20 12.52
CA ASN A 278 -28.22 -29.34 11.99
C ASN A 278 -28.42 -28.35 10.82
N TRP A 279 -28.07 -28.79 9.61
CA TRP A 279 -28.14 -28.03 8.36
C TRP A 279 -29.53 -27.43 8.04
N THR A 280 -30.60 -28.01 8.60
CA THR A 280 -31.97 -27.48 8.48
C THR A 280 -32.13 -26.09 9.10
N ARG A 281 -31.33 -25.73 10.11
CA ARG A 281 -31.41 -24.39 10.74
C ARG A 281 -30.75 -23.32 9.87
N ILE A 282 -29.58 -23.62 9.29
CA ILE A 282 -28.82 -22.71 8.40
C ILE A 282 -29.58 -22.48 7.08
N SER A 283 -30.20 -23.53 6.53
CA SER A 283 -31.05 -23.43 5.34
C SER A 283 -32.33 -22.62 5.58
N SER A 284 -32.92 -22.71 6.79
CA SER A 284 -34.13 -21.94 7.13
C SER A 284 -33.90 -20.44 7.33
N GLU A 285 -32.71 -20.03 7.77
CA GLU A 285 -32.34 -18.61 7.93
C GLU A 285 -31.91 -17.96 6.60
N LEU A 286 -31.42 -18.74 5.63
CA LEU A 286 -31.00 -18.29 4.29
C LEU A 286 -32.13 -18.32 3.23
N SER A 287 -33.30 -18.90 3.59
CA SER A 287 -34.45 -19.15 2.72
C SER A 287 -35.29 -17.91 2.37
N SER A 288 -35.06 -16.75 2.99
CA SER A 288 -35.69 -15.51 2.53
C SER A 288 -34.95 -15.00 1.30
N ASN A 289 -35.69 -14.59 0.26
CA ASN A 289 -35.21 -13.96 -0.98
C ASN A 289 -34.57 -12.58 -0.68
N LYS A 290 -33.48 -12.57 0.11
CA LYS A 290 -32.68 -11.39 0.44
C LYS A 290 -31.83 -11.07 -0.77
N ASP A 291 -31.96 -9.83 -1.22
CA ASP A 291 -31.12 -9.23 -2.24
C ASP A 291 -29.62 -9.45 -1.89
N MET A 292 -28.85 -9.94 -2.85
CA MET A 292 -27.44 -10.33 -2.66
C MET A 292 -26.57 -9.19 -2.13
N ARG A 293 -26.99 -7.94 -2.38
CA ARG A 293 -26.31 -6.76 -1.85
C ARG A 293 -26.41 -6.67 -0.33
N PHE A 294 -27.49 -7.17 0.28
CA PHE A 294 -27.58 -7.25 1.75
C PHE A 294 -26.65 -8.33 2.31
N LEU A 295 -26.45 -9.44 1.59
CA LEU A 295 -25.45 -10.43 2.00
C LEU A 295 -24.03 -9.83 1.97
N LEU A 296 -23.71 -9.00 0.98
CA LEU A 296 -22.44 -8.26 0.94
C LEU A 296 -22.30 -7.29 2.13
N TRP A 297 -23.40 -6.63 2.51
CA TRP A 297 -23.44 -5.75 3.67
C TRP A 297 -23.23 -6.50 5.00
N ASP A 298 -23.81 -7.68 5.13
CA ASP A 298 -23.63 -8.56 6.29
C ASP A 298 -22.16 -9.03 6.41
N LEU A 299 -21.42 -9.06 5.31
CA LEU A 299 -19.98 -9.42 5.23
C LEU A 299 -19.02 -8.23 5.42
N LEU A 300 -19.50 -7.05 5.81
CA LEU A 300 -18.68 -5.82 5.85
C LEU A 300 -17.46 -5.93 6.78
N ASP A 301 -17.58 -6.65 7.91
CA ASP A 301 -16.47 -6.86 8.85
C ASP A 301 -15.39 -7.81 8.30
N GLU A 302 -15.84 -8.81 7.55
CA GLU A 302 -15.01 -9.73 6.80
C GLU A 302 -14.24 -8.98 5.70
N LEU A 303 -14.90 -8.04 5.01
CA LEU A 303 -14.27 -7.16 4.02
C LEU A 303 -13.18 -6.30 4.68
N ILE A 304 -13.47 -5.65 5.80
CA ILE A 304 -12.47 -4.84 6.51
C ILE A 304 -11.26 -5.71 6.91
N THR A 305 -11.50 -6.92 7.44
CA THR A 305 -10.45 -7.86 7.83
C THR A 305 -9.56 -8.24 6.65
N ILE A 306 -10.13 -8.58 5.49
CA ILE A 306 -9.32 -8.97 4.32
C ILE A 306 -8.50 -7.80 3.79
N VAL A 307 -9.06 -6.59 3.69
CA VAL A 307 -8.31 -5.43 3.20
C VAL A 307 -7.16 -5.07 4.17
N GLN A 308 -7.37 -5.15 5.48
CA GLN A 308 -6.30 -4.97 6.48
C GLN A 308 -5.15 -5.97 6.28
N ARG A 309 -5.47 -7.21 5.93
CA ARG A 309 -4.44 -8.23 5.61
C ARG A 309 -3.68 -7.87 4.33
N LEU A 310 -4.38 -7.42 3.29
CA LEU A 310 -3.76 -7.00 2.03
C LEU A 310 -2.83 -5.79 2.23
N ILE A 311 -3.15 -4.86 3.15
CA ILE A 311 -2.26 -3.76 3.54
C ILE A 311 -0.94 -4.33 4.11
N ALA A 312 -1.03 -5.29 5.03
CA ALA A 312 0.16 -5.90 5.63
C ALA A 312 1.08 -6.55 4.58
N TRP A 313 0.51 -7.19 3.56
CA TRP A 313 1.27 -7.82 2.47
C TRP A 313 1.83 -6.84 1.42
N SER A 314 1.24 -5.65 1.27
CA SER A 314 1.61 -4.67 0.23
C SER A 314 2.61 -3.60 0.68
N ARG A 315 2.77 -3.37 2.00
CA ARG A 315 3.58 -2.27 2.58
C ARG A 315 5.00 -2.12 2.03
N LYS A 316 5.70 -3.21 1.70
CA LYS A 316 7.09 -3.16 1.16
C LYS A 316 7.20 -3.32 -0.35
N SER A 317 6.30 -4.09 -0.97
CA SER A 317 6.43 -4.50 -2.37
C SER A 317 5.63 -3.63 -3.34
N ARG A 318 4.54 -3.02 -2.88
CA ARG A 318 3.60 -2.23 -3.69
C ARG A 318 3.07 -1.05 -2.87
N SER A 319 3.93 -0.09 -2.56
CA SER A 319 3.59 1.07 -1.72
C SER A 319 2.35 1.83 -2.22
N LEU A 320 2.24 2.05 -3.53
CA LEU A 320 1.09 2.72 -4.14
C LEU A 320 -0.22 1.94 -3.95
N HIS A 321 -0.18 0.61 -4.13
CA HIS A 321 -1.34 -0.25 -3.88
C HIS A 321 -1.72 -0.25 -2.39
N GLY A 322 -0.73 -0.33 -1.51
CA GLY A 322 -0.91 -0.26 -0.06
C GLY A 322 -1.61 1.02 0.38
N LYS A 323 -1.22 2.17 -0.18
CA LYS A 323 -1.89 3.46 0.05
C LYS A 323 -3.35 3.46 -0.39
N GLY A 324 -3.65 2.88 -1.55
CA GLY A 324 -5.04 2.71 -2.00
C GLY A 324 -5.86 1.82 -1.06
N LEU A 325 -5.26 0.74 -0.55
CA LEU A 325 -5.91 -0.17 0.41
C LEU A 325 -6.20 0.51 1.75
N GLU A 326 -5.30 1.37 2.25
CA GLU A 326 -5.54 2.19 3.45
C GLU A 326 -6.79 3.06 3.30
N LYS A 327 -6.94 3.72 2.14
CA LYS A 327 -8.14 4.52 1.81
C LYS A 327 -9.40 3.65 1.70
N VAL A 328 -9.31 2.43 1.16
CA VAL A 328 -10.46 1.48 1.14
C VAL A 328 -10.89 1.09 2.55
N VAL A 329 -9.96 0.77 3.46
CA VAL A 329 -10.31 0.42 4.86
C VAL A 329 -10.98 1.60 5.56
N LYS A 330 -10.42 2.81 5.41
CA LYS A 330 -11.02 4.04 5.96
C LYS A 330 -12.46 4.21 5.46
N TRP A 331 -12.67 4.10 4.15
CA TRP A 331 -13.99 4.20 3.53
C TRP A 331 -14.99 3.12 4.01
N LEU A 332 -14.57 1.86 4.11
CA LEU A 332 -15.42 0.78 4.64
C LEU A 332 -15.84 1.04 6.10
N GLN A 333 -14.91 1.51 6.93
CA GLN A 333 -15.18 1.86 8.33
C GLN A 333 -16.13 3.05 8.44
N GLU A 334 -15.96 4.07 7.61
CA GLU A 334 -16.84 5.25 7.57
C GLU A 334 -18.27 4.86 7.14
N ILE A 335 -18.42 4.04 6.09
CA ILE A 335 -19.74 3.54 5.68
C ILE A 335 -20.40 2.72 6.79
N LYS A 336 -19.64 1.84 7.47
CA LYS A 336 -20.15 1.09 8.62
C LYS A 336 -20.68 2.01 9.71
N GLN A 337 -19.93 3.05 10.04
CA GLN A 337 -20.31 4.02 11.08
C GLN A 337 -21.52 4.87 10.67
N ARG A 338 -21.54 5.37 9.43
CA ARG A 338 -22.57 6.29 8.91
C ARG A 338 -23.91 5.61 8.64
N TYR A 339 -23.92 4.34 8.24
CA TYR A 339 -25.15 3.66 7.81
C TYR A 339 -25.54 2.44 8.66
N GLY A 340 -24.70 2.00 9.60
CA GLY A 340 -24.92 0.77 10.38
C GLY A 340 -25.67 0.92 11.71
N ARG A 341 -26.05 2.13 12.15
CA ARG A 341 -26.50 2.39 13.54
C ARG A 341 -28.00 2.70 13.75
N PHE A 342 -28.88 2.44 12.79
CA PHE A 342 -30.26 2.92 12.86
C PHE A 342 -31.31 1.79 12.83
N GLN A 343 -32.24 1.78 13.81
CA GLN A 343 -33.32 0.78 13.93
C GLN A 343 -34.72 1.31 13.52
N ASP A 344 -34.87 2.60 13.20
CA ASP A 344 -36.15 3.22 12.84
C ASP A 344 -36.45 3.13 11.32
N GLU A 345 -37.65 3.50 10.86
CA GLU A 345 -38.03 3.48 9.42
C GLU A 345 -37.08 4.32 8.54
N ALA A 346 -36.62 5.48 9.04
CA ALA A 346 -35.57 6.27 8.39
C ALA A 346 -34.22 5.52 8.37
N GLY A 347 -33.95 4.71 9.39
CA GLY A 347 -32.79 3.83 9.48
C GLY A 347 -32.77 2.73 8.42
N SER A 348 -33.93 2.14 8.11
CA SER A 348 -34.07 1.15 7.03
C SER A 348 -33.67 1.74 5.66
N GLN A 349 -34.06 3.00 5.41
CA GLN A 349 -33.68 3.71 4.18
C GLN A 349 -32.17 4.03 4.15
N MET A 350 -31.58 4.43 5.29
CA MET A 350 -30.13 4.69 5.39
C MET A 350 -29.31 3.41 5.15
N VAL A 351 -29.69 2.28 5.75
CA VAL A 351 -29.04 0.98 5.50
C VAL A 351 -29.12 0.62 4.02
N ARG A 352 -30.29 0.82 3.38
CA ARG A 352 -30.46 0.55 1.94
C ARG A 352 -29.53 1.40 1.07
N THR A 353 -29.33 2.68 1.42
CA THR A 353 -28.37 3.55 0.73
C THR A 353 -26.94 3.04 0.93
N GLY A 354 -26.55 2.66 2.15
CA GLY A 354 -25.25 2.07 2.45
C GLY A 354 -24.99 0.78 1.66
N VAL A 355 -25.98 -0.11 1.56
CA VAL A 355 -25.95 -1.35 0.77
C VAL A 355 -25.70 -1.06 -0.72
N LEU A 356 -26.41 -0.08 -1.29
CA LEU A 356 -26.24 0.31 -2.69
C LEU A 356 -24.87 0.93 -2.96
N LEU A 357 -24.40 1.80 -2.06
CA LEU A 357 -23.09 2.43 -2.15
C LEU A 357 -21.97 1.39 -2.06
N LEU A 358 -22.03 0.51 -1.05
CA LEU A 358 -21.08 -0.60 -0.88
C LEU A 358 -21.05 -1.46 -2.15
N SER A 359 -22.21 -1.90 -2.62
CA SER A 359 -22.30 -2.73 -3.84
C SER A 359 -21.72 -2.04 -5.07
N SER A 360 -21.98 -0.75 -5.26
CA SER A 360 -21.54 0.01 -6.44
C SER A 360 -20.03 0.23 -6.45
N CYS A 361 -19.45 0.62 -5.32
CA CYS A 361 -18.01 0.82 -5.19
C CYS A 361 -17.23 -0.50 -5.13
N TRP A 362 -17.78 -1.53 -4.47
CA TRP A 362 -17.11 -2.84 -4.33
C TRP A 362 -16.92 -3.56 -5.67
N LYS A 363 -17.76 -3.29 -6.67
CA LYS A 363 -17.55 -3.74 -8.07
C LYS A 363 -16.17 -3.36 -8.61
N HIS A 364 -15.69 -2.18 -8.23
CA HIS A 364 -14.40 -1.67 -8.66
C HIS A 364 -13.31 -2.05 -7.67
N TYR A 365 -13.48 -1.75 -6.38
CA TYR A 365 -12.48 -2.06 -5.37
C TYR A 365 -12.18 -3.56 -5.29
N GLY A 366 -13.19 -4.43 -5.24
CA GLY A 366 -12.98 -5.87 -5.18
C GLY A 366 -12.14 -6.38 -6.35
N VAL A 367 -12.43 -5.92 -7.58
CA VAL A 367 -11.65 -6.28 -8.77
C VAL A 367 -10.21 -5.83 -8.62
N LEU A 368 -10.00 -4.58 -8.15
CA LEU A 368 -8.71 -3.94 -7.93
C LEU A 368 -7.94 -4.49 -6.71
N LEU A 369 -8.52 -5.35 -5.89
CA LEU A 369 -7.89 -5.93 -4.70
C LEU A 369 -7.26 -7.31 -4.94
N HIS A 370 -7.56 -7.96 -6.07
CA HIS A 370 -7.02 -9.29 -6.40
C HIS A 370 -5.48 -9.31 -6.43
N LEU A 371 -4.90 -10.41 -5.95
CA LEU A 371 -3.46 -10.62 -5.94
C LEU A 371 -2.99 -11.29 -7.24
N GLU A 372 -3.70 -12.32 -7.69
CA GLU A 372 -3.45 -13.01 -8.96
C GLU A 372 -4.61 -12.75 -9.94
N ASP A 373 -4.41 -11.87 -10.92
CA ASP A 373 -5.38 -11.63 -12.00
C ASP A 373 -4.69 -11.61 -13.36
N TYR A 374 -4.80 -12.74 -14.07
CA TYR A 374 -4.24 -12.90 -15.40
C TYR A 374 -5.01 -12.12 -16.48
N ARG A 375 -6.22 -11.61 -16.17
CA ARG A 375 -7.05 -10.82 -17.10
C ARG A 375 -6.75 -9.32 -16.99
N LEU A 376 -6.08 -8.89 -15.92
CA LEU A 376 -5.73 -7.49 -15.71
C LEU A 376 -4.92 -6.93 -16.88
N SER A 377 -3.97 -7.70 -17.40
CA SER A 377 -3.13 -7.31 -18.55
C SER A 377 -3.92 -7.00 -19.82
N GLN A 378 -5.14 -7.51 -19.96
CA GLN A 378 -5.99 -7.29 -21.13
C GLN A 378 -7.01 -6.16 -20.92
N ARG A 379 -7.24 -5.74 -19.68
CA ARG A 379 -8.36 -4.85 -19.31
C ARG A 379 -7.92 -3.56 -18.61
N TYR A 380 -6.65 -3.45 -18.22
CA TYR A 380 -6.19 -2.29 -17.45
C TYR A 380 -6.33 -0.99 -18.23
N GLU A 381 -6.15 -1.00 -19.56
CA GLU A 381 -6.29 0.19 -20.40
C GLU A 381 -7.73 0.74 -20.36
N GLU A 382 -8.73 -0.13 -20.51
CA GLU A 382 -10.14 0.26 -20.43
C GLU A 382 -10.49 0.83 -19.05
N MET A 383 -10.01 0.20 -17.98
CA MET A 383 -10.23 0.67 -16.61
C MET A 383 -9.51 1.99 -16.35
N LEU A 384 -8.29 2.16 -16.86
CA LEU A 384 -7.51 3.39 -16.75
C LEU A 384 -8.25 4.56 -17.40
N GLU A 385 -8.74 4.37 -18.63
CA GLU A 385 -9.51 5.40 -19.33
C GLU A 385 -10.82 5.73 -18.60
N GLN A 386 -11.51 4.71 -18.08
CA GLN A 386 -12.73 4.90 -17.30
C GLN A 386 -12.48 5.76 -16.05
N TYR A 387 -11.42 5.46 -15.29
CA TYR A 387 -11.12 6.19 -14.05
C TYR A 387 -10.60 7.60 -14.33
N LEU A 388 -9.77 7.80 -15.36
CA LEU A 388 -9.32 9.13 -15.77
C LEU A 388 -10.48 10.02 -16.24
N SER A 389 -11.37 9.47 -17.07
CA SER A 389 -12.58 10.17 -17.52
C SER A 389 -13.48 10.54 -16.35
N GLY A 390 -13.61 9.65 -15.36
CA GLY A 390 -14.34 9.92 -14.11
C GLY A 390 -13.74 11.10 -13.34
N ILE A 391 -12.42 11.12 -13.13
CA ILE A 391 -11.75 12.24 -12.43
C ILE A 391 -11.99 13.55 -13.17
N GLN A 392 -11.81 13.58 -14.49
CA GLN A 392 -12.04 14.79 -15.31
C GLN A 392 -13.49 15.30 -15.19
N PHE A 393 -14.47 14.41 -15.37
CA PHE A 393 -15.88 14.77 -15.33
C PHE A 393 -16.32 15.39 -14.00
N PHE A 394 -15.81 14.86 -12.88
CA PHE A 394 -16.13 15.36 -11.54
C PHE A 394 -15.27 16.56 -11.12
N SER A 395 -14.18 16.85 -11.85
CA SER A 395 -13.30 18.00 -11.60
C SER A 395 -13.73 19.28 -12.32
N GLU A 396 -14.37 19.21 -13.49
CA GLU A 396 -14.62 20.38 -14.38
C GLU A 396 -15.93 21.13 -14.09
N ASN A 397 -16.88 20.55 -13.33
CA ASN A 397 -18.23 21.09 -13.13
C ASN A 397 -18.39 21.94 -11.85
N ASN A 398 -17.54 22.96 -11.64
CA ASN A 398 -17.48 23.75 -10.40
C ASN A 398 -18.21 25.12 -10.44
N ALA A 399 -18.85 25.51 -11.54
CA ALA A 399 -19.33 26.88 -11.69
C ALA A 399 -20.73 27.17 -11.10
N ASP A 400 -21.67 26.20 -11.03
CA ASP A 400 -23.10 26.53 -10.85
C ASP A 400 -23.93 25.58 -9.94
N GLU A 401 -23.34 24.92 -8.94
CA GLU A 401 -24.09 23.92 -8.14
C GLU A 401 -24.19 24.17 -6.63
N GLN A 402 -25.36 23.82 -6.09
CA GLN A 402 -25.72 23.86 -4.67
C GLN A 402 -24.73 23.08 -3.80
N THR A 403 -24.50 23.55 -2.57
CA THR A 403 -23.52 23.02 -1.61
C THR A 403 -23.61 21.52 -1.34
N GLU A 404 -24.82 20.93 -1.33
CA GLU A 404 -25.01 19.48 -1.13
C GLU A 404 -24.46 18.64 -2.30
N ASN A 405 -24.48 19.15 -3.53
CA ASN A 405 -23.95 18.42 -4.69
C ASN A 405 -22.41 18.43 -4.70
N ARG A 406 -21.79 19.45 -4.08
CA ARG A 406 -20.33 19.60 -4.02
C ARG A 406 -19.66 18.52 -3.18
N GLU A 407 -20.24 18.16 -2.03
CA GLU A 407 -19.72 17.09 -1.17
C GLU A 407 -19.85 15.72 -1.85
N SER A 408 -20.99 15.43 -2.47
CA SER A 408 -21.22 14.20 -3.23
C SER A 408 -20.24 14.05 -4.41
N LYS A 409 -19.96 15.14 -5.13
CA LYS A 409 -18.96 15.17 -6.21
C LYS A 409 -17.55 14.89 -5.67
N MET A 410 -17.18 15.49 -4.54
CA MET A 410 -15.88 15.29 -3.91
C MET A 410 -15.66 13.83 -3.48
N GLU A 411 -16.66 13.21 -2.86
CA GLU A 411 -16.57 11.78 -2.48
C GLU A 411 -16.47 10.86 -3.70
N THR A 412 -17.14 11.22 -4.79
CA THR A 412 -17.02 10.48 -6.07
C THR A 412 -15.64 10.65 -6.70
N LEU A 413 -15.06 11.85 -6.62
CA LEU A 413 -13.70 12.14 -7.06
C LEU A 413 -12.67 11.32 -6.27
N LYS A 414 -12.79 11.28 -4.93
CA LYS A 414 -11.97 10.42 -4.05
C LYS A 414 -12.07 8.96 -4.44
N PHE A 415 -13.27 8.48 -4.77
CA PHE A 415 -13.49 7.11 -5.23
C PHE A 415 -12.70 6.79 -6.51
N PHE A 416 -12.79 7.63 -7.55
CA PHE A 416 -12.08 7.42 -8.80
C PHE A 416 -10.56 7.53 -8.65
N LEU A 417 -10.08 8.51 -7.88
CA LEU A 417 -8.66 8.68 -7.59
C LEU A 417 -8.11 7.46 -6.83
N ASN A 418 -8.88 6.91 -5.88
CA ASN A 418 -8.49 5.70 -5.17
C ASN A 418 -8.50 4.46 -6.07
N CYS A 419 -9.45 4.36 -7.00
CA CYS A 419 -9.43 3.31 -8.03
C CYS A 419 -8.16 3.41 -8.90
N LEU A 420 -7.74 4.62 -9.26
CA LEU A 420 -6.52 4.85 -10.02
C LEU A 420 -5.25 4.46 -9.21
N LEU A 421 -5.18 4.83 -7.93
CA LEU A 421 -4.13 4.40 -6.99
C LEU A 421 -3.99 2.87 -6.96
N LEU A 422 -5.11 2.16 -6.77
CA LEU A 422 -5.13 0.71 -6.70
C LEU A 422 -4.75 0.05 -8.03
N LEU A 423 -5.25 0.57 -9.16
CA LEU A 423 -4.97 0.05 -10.50
C LEU A 423 -3.48 0.17 -10.82
N LEU A 424 -2.93 1.38 -10.75
CA LEU A 424 -1.53 1.64 -11.04
C LEU A 424 -0.59 0.91 -10.07
N GLY A 425 -0.99 0.80 -8.79
CA GLY A 425 -0.22 0.07 -7.79
C GLY A 425 -0.10 -1.43 -8.06
N ARG A 426 -1.02 -2.00 -8.84
CA ARG A 426 -1.04 -3.43 -9.18
C ARG A 426 -0.27 -3.81 -10.42
N LEU A 427 -0.09 -2.87 -11.35
CA LEU A 427 0.67 -3.13 -12.57
C LEU A 427 2.07 -3.62 -12.21
N ASP A 428 2.56 -4.62 -12.93
CA ASP A 428 3.97 -4.98 -12.84
C ASP A 428 4.86 -3.87 -13.42
N GLY A 429 6.19 -3.97 -13.26
CA GLY A 429 7.10 -2.91 -13.73
C GLY A 429 6.94 -2.60 -15.22
N LYS A 430 6.80 -3.62 -16.07
CA LYS A 430 6.69 -3.45 -17.53
C LYS A 430 5.34 -2.85 -17.92
N GLN A 431 4.26 -3.35 -17.33
CA GLN A 431 2.91 -2.83 -17.55
C GLN A 431 2.78 -1.39 -17.10
N PHE A 432 3.37 -1.04 -15.95
CA PHE A 432 3.37 0.32 -15.44
C PHE A 432 4.14 1.26 -16.37
N GLU A 433 5.34 0.85 -16.80
CA GLU A 433 6.13 1.62 -17.78
C GLU A 433 5.36 1.84 -19.09
N THR A 434 4.75 0.78 -19.65
CA THR A 434 3.94 0.90 -20.88
C THR A 434 2.76 1.86 -20.69
N ALA A 435 2.03 1.74 -19.57
CA ALA A 435 0.92 2.65 -19.26
C ALA A 435 1.39 4.11 -19.11
N MET A 436 2.56 4.35 -18.51
CA MET A 436 3.12 5.69 -18.37
C MET A 436 3.66 6.25 -19.68
N SER A 437 4.23 5.43 -20.56
CA SER A 437 4.64 5.88 -21.90
C SER A 437 3.45 6.29 -22.77
N GLU A 438 2.35 5.54 -22.72
CA GLU A 438 1.18 5.80 -23.57
C GLU A 438 0.25 6.89 -23.02
N LYS A 439 0.04 6.89 -21.70
CA LYS A 439 -0.99 7.72 -21.03
C LYS A 439 -0.41 8.65 -19.97
N GLY A 440 0.90 8.65 -19.73
CA GLY A 440 1.54 9.42 -18.66
C GLY A 440 1.26 10.92 -18.73
N LEU A 441 1.25 11.53 -19.93
CA LEU A 441 0.91 12.94 -20.08
C LEU A 441 -0.56 13.23 -19.72
N GLN A 442 -1.49 12.35 -20.08
CA GLN A 442 -2.91 12.47 -19.72
C GLN A 442 -3.07 12.33 -18.20
N ILE A 443 -2.42 11.32 -17.60
CA ILE A 443 -2.40 11.11 -16.15
C ILE A 443 -1.85 12.35 -15.44
N ALA A 444 -0.68 12.85 -15.86
CA ALA A 444 -0.06 14.03 -15.27
C ALA A 444 -0.97 15.28 -15.35
N ARG A 445 -1.58 15.54 -16.52
CA ARG A 445 -2.53 16.65 -16.67
C ARG A 445 -3.72 16.53 -15.72
N VAL A 446 -4.34 15.36 -15.65
CA VAL A 446 -5.50 15.10 -14.78
C VAL A 446 -5.12 15.25 -13.32
N LEU A 447 -3.98 14.72 -12.89
CA LEU A 447 -3.56 14.81 -11.50
C LEU A 447 -3.10 16.22 -11.11
N THR A 448 -2.52 16.99 -12.04
CA THR A 448 -2.11 18.39 -11.77
C THR A 448 -3.30 19.22 -11.33
N THR A 449 -4.46 19.07 -11.98
CA THR A 449 -5.67 19.79 -11.57
C THR A 449 -6.21 19.35 -10.22
N GLN A 450 -5.90 18.11 -9.79
CA GLN A 450 -6.31 17.60 -8.47
C GLN A 450 -5.39 18.08 -7.34
N LEU A 451 -4.13 18.42 -7.64
CA LEU A 451 -3.23 19.00 -6.64
C LEU A 451 -3.73 20.35 -6.14
N SER A 452 -4.39 21.13 -7.00
CA SER A 452 -5.05 22.40 -6.65
C SER A 452 -6.42 22.24 -5.95
N SER A 453 -6.77 21.02 -5.53
CA SER A 453 -8.01 20.79 -4.76
C SER A 453 -7.92 21.39 -3.36
N ALA A 454 -9.07 21.67 -2.74
CA ALA A 454 -9.14 22.07 -1.32
C ALA A 454 -9.16 20.88 -0.36
N ASP A 455 -9.32 19.65 -0.86
CA ASP A 455 -9.44 18.44 -0.06
C ASP A 455 -8.10 17.70 0.05
N GLU A 456 -7.55 17.62 1.26
CA GLU A 456 -6.26 17.00 1.55
C GLU A 456 -6.18 15.52 1.13
N ASP A 457 -7.28 14.75 1.23
CA ASP A 457 -7.28 13.33 0.83
C ASP A 457 -7.12 13.18 -0.70
N VAL A 458 -7.62 14.15 -1.48
CA VAL A 458 -7.46 14.24 -2.94
C VAL A 458 -6.04 14.67 -3.31
N ILE A 459 -5.51 15.70 -2.65
CA ILE A 459 -4.13 16.17 -2.87
C ILE A 459 -3.14 15.04 -2.57
N GLU A 460 -3.27 14.36 -1.42
CA GLU A 460 -2.42 13.24 -1.03
C GLU A 460 -2.48 12.10 -2.06
N GLY A 461 -3.70 11.77 -2.53
CA GLY A 461 -3.89 10.71 -3.52
C GLY A 461 -3.22 11.04 -4.86
N ALA A 462 -3.35 12.28 -5.33
CA ALA A 462 -2.72 12.73 -6.56
C ALA A 462 -1.19 12.75 -6.43
N ALA A 463 -0.68 13.27 -5.31
CA ALA A 463 0.75 13.30 -5.02
C ALA A 463 1.36 11.88 -4.96
N CYS A 464 0.66 10.91 -4.36
CA CYS A 464 1.11 9.52 -4.33
C CYS A 464 1.24 8.91 -5.74
N ILE A 465 0.31 9.21 -6.65
CA ILE A 465 0.38 8.72 -8.03
C ILE A 465 1.51 9.41 -8.79
N PHE A 466 1.67 10.73 -8.63
CA PHE A 466 2.81 11.47 -9.20
C PHE A 466 4.14 10.89 -8.74
N LYS A 467 4.30 10.69 -7.43
CA LYS A 467 5.47 10.05 -6.83
C LYS A 467 5.79 8.72 -7.51
N ALA A 468 4.79 7.85 -7.65
CA ALA A 468 5.00 6.56 -8.28
C ALA A 468 5.33 6.68 -9.78
N ALA A 469 4.69 7.60 -10.51
CA ALA A 469 4.99 7.86 -11.91
C ALA A 469 6.44 8.38 -12.09
N MET A 470 6.91 9.24 -11.19
CA MET A 470 8.26 9.82 -11.22
C MET A 470 9.34 8.79 -10.89
N PHE A 471 9.11 7.96 -9.87
CA PHE A 471 10.17 7.12 -9.28
C PHE A 471 10.13 5.65 -9.69
N ARG A 472 8.99 5.13 -10.16
CA ARG A 472 8.89 3.74 -10.61
C ARG A 472 9.19 3.60 -12.10
N ALA A 473 8.95 4.64 -12.91
CA ALA A 473 9.34 4.68 -14.31
C ALA A 473 10.86 4.90 -14.51
N SER A 474 11.56 5.42 -13.49
CA SER A 474 12.99 5.76 -13.56
C SER A 474 13.93 4.61 -13.18
N SER A 475 13.41 3.43 -12.80
CA SER A 475 14.25 2.24 -12.60
C SER A 475 14.76 1.63 -13.92
N SER A 476 14.13 1.95 -15.05
CA SER A 476 14.71 1.71 -16.37
C SER A 476 15.36 3.02 -16.86
N LEU A 477 16.69 2.98 -16.98
CA LEU A 477 17.60 4.10 -17.26
C LEU A 477 17.37 4.85 -18.60
N SER A 478 16.24 4.68 -19.28
CA SER A 478 16.10 5.06 -20.69
C SER A 478 15.04 6.09 -21.07
N ASP A 479 14.15 6.57 -20.19
CA ASP A 479 13.16 7.59 -20.62
C ASP A 479 12.63 8.52 -19.51
N THR A 480 13.49 9.39 -18.96
CA THR A 480 13.07 10.51 -18.08
C THR A 480 12.26 11.59 -18.81
N ARG A 481 12.24 11.56 -20.16
CA ARG A 481 11.69 12.62 -21.03
C ARG A 481 10.22 12.96 -20.80
N HIS A 482 9.42 12.02 -20.28
CA HIS A 482 7.98 12.22 -20.09
C HIS A 482 7.67 12.95 -18.77
N MET A 483 8.55 12.83 -17.76
CA MET A 483 8.40 13.50 -16.47
C MET A 483 9.08 14.87 -16.45
N ASP A 484 10.10 15.09 -17.29
CA ASP A 484 10.64 16.43 -17.59
C ASP A 484 9.55 17.38 -18.12
N ALA A 485 8.53 16.85 -18.82
CA ALA A 485 7.39 17.64 -19.29
C ALA A 485 6.39 18.02 -18.18
N ALA A 486 6.33 17.26 -17.09
CA ALA A 486 5.48 17.55 -15.94
C ALA A 486 6.17 18.47 -14.92
N LEU A 487 7.51 18.48 -14.90
CA LEU A 487 8.29 19.29 -13.97
C LEU A 487 7.95 20.79 -13.99
N PRO A 488 7.81 21.47 -15.15
CA PRO A 488 7.41 22.88 -15.17
C PRO A 488 6.06 23.15 -14.49
N LEU A 489 5.11 22.21 -14.60
CA LEU A 489 3.79 22.32 -13.96
C LEU A 489 3.91 22.15 -12.45
N LEU A 490 4.72 21.20 -11.97
CA LEU A 490 4.99 21.02 -10.55
C LEU A 490 5.70 22.25 -9.96
N LEU A 491 6.68 22.81 -10.66
CA LEU A 491 7.38 24.02 -10.23
C LEU A 491 6.45 25.25 -10.19
N HIS A 492 5.46 25.35 -11.08
CA HIS A 492 4.44 26.40 -11.03
C HIS A 492 3.53 26.26 -9.79
N LEU A 493 3.25 25.03 -9.33
CA LEU A 493 2.47 24.83 -8.10
C LEU A 493 3.23 25.29 -6.83
N LEU A 494 4.54 25.52 -6.91
CA LEU A 494 5.31 26.15 -5.83
C LEU A 494 5.18 27.68 -5.82
N ASP A 495 4.49 28.30 -6.78
CA ASP A 495 4.39 29.76 -6.86
C ASP A 495 3.33 30.33 -5.88
N GLU A 496 2.39 29.48 -5.42
CA GLU A 496 1.39 29.79 -4.39
C GLU A 496 1.68 29.02 -3.09
N ARG A 497 1.09 29.40 -1.94
CA ARG A 497 1.29 28.70 -0.65
C ARG A 497 0.01 28.02 -0.17
N ASP A 498 -0.53 27.14 -1.00
CA ASP A 498 -1.74 26.37 -0.77
C ASP A 498 -1.43 24.89 -0.41
N GLY A 499 -2.46 24.06 -0.31
CA GLY A 499 -2.28 22.62 -0.08
C GLY A 499 -1.50 21.93 -1.20
N ALA A 500 -1.63 22.43 -2.44
CA ALA A 500 -0.92 21.93 -3.60
C ALA A 500 0.60 22.13 -3.44
N ALA A 501 1.01 23.34 -3.08
CA ALA A 501 2.42 23.68 -2.86
C ALA A 501 3.04 22.77 -1.79
N LYS A 502 2.34 22.59 -0.65
CA LYS A 502 2.80 21.72 0.44
C LYS A 502 3.01 20.26 -0.02
N ALA A 503 2.11 19.74 -0.86
CA ALA A 503 2.23 18.39 -1.39
C ALA A 503 3.36 18.24 -2.42
N VAL A 504 3.57 19.28 -3.23
CA VAL A 504 4.59 19.27 -4.29
C VAL A 504 5.99 19.54 -3.75
N VAL A 505 6.15 20.21 -2.61
CA VAL A 505 7.45 20.41 -1.94
C VAL A 505 8.22 19.10 -1.79
N MET A 506 7.57 18.08 -1.22
CA MET A 506 8.19 16.76 -1.03
C MET A 506 8.47 16.05 -2.35
N LEU A 507 7.57 16.17 -3.34
CA LEU A 507 7.75 15.56 -4.66
C LEU A 507 8.95 16.13 -5.42
N VAL A 508 9.10 17.46 -5.39
CA VAL A 508 10.21 18.16 -6.05
C VAL A 508 11.52 17.86 -5.34
N ALA A 509 11.55 17.86 -4.00
CA ALA A 509 12.73 17.47 -3.24
C ALA A 509 13.20 16.04 -3.55
N GLU A 510 12.28 15.07 -3.57
CA GLU A 510 12.60 13.68 -3.95
C GLU A 510 13.05 13.58 -5.41
N TYR A 511 12.48 14.39 -6.32
CA TYR A 511 12.90 14.44 -7.72
C TYR A 511 14.34 14.92 -7.86
N CYS A 512 14.68 16.05 -7.22
CA CYS A 512 16.04 16.58 -7.19
C CYS A 512 17.04 15.56 -6.65
N SER A 513 16.62 14.67 -5.73
CA SER A 513 17.51 13.67 -5.13
C SER A 513 17.79 12.49 -6.08
N LEU A 514 16.89 12.21 -7.01
CA LEU A 514 16.96 11.06 -7.91
C LEU A 514 17.38 11.46 -9.33
N SER A 515 17.21 12.73 -9.72
CA SER A 515 17.61 13.24 -11.01
C SER A 515 19.13 13.37 -11.11
N SER A 516 19.72 12.82 -12.17
CA SER A 516 21.14 13.01 -12.49
C SER A 516 21.46 14.43 -12.97
N ASP A 517 20.44 15.18 -13.40
CA ASP A 517 20.54 16.56 -13.89
C ASP A 517 20.23 17.56 -12.74
N SER A 518 21.06 18.59 -12.60
CA SER A 518 20.89 19.67 -11.62
C SER A 518 19.83 20.69 -12.02
N GLN A 519 19.27 20.62 -13.23
CA GLN A 519 18.34 21.63 -13.75
C GLN A 519 17.13 21.91 -12.81
N CYS A 520 16.55 20.87 -12.22
CA CYS A 520 15.43 21.04 -11.29
C CYS A 520 15.84 21.80 -10.02
N LEU A 521 16.98 21.43 -9.44
CA LEU A 521 17.49 22.08 -8.23
C LEU A 521 17.91 23.53 -8.53
N GLU A 522 18.54 23.79 -9.67
CA GLU A 522 18.88 25.14 -10.12
C GLU A 522 17.64 26.04 -10.21
N GLU A 523 16.53 25.49 -10.68
CA GLU A 523 15.29 26.23 -10.85
C GLU A 523 14.58 26.52 -9.51
N VAL A 524 14.76 25.64 -8.52
CA VAL A 524 14.38 25.88 -7.12
C VAL A 524 15.28 26.94 -6.48
N LEU A 525 16.60 26.87 -6.67
CA LEU A 525 17.56 27.84 -6.16
C LEU A 525 17.35 29.23 -6.76
N LYS A 526 17.00 29.33 -8.05
CA LYS A 526 16.61 30.60 -8.68
C LYS A 526 15.35 31.20 -8.05
N ARG A 527 14.34 30.38 -7.75
CA ARG A 527 13.14 30.83 -7.02
C ARG A 527 13.50 31.30 -5.61
N LEU A 528 14.44 30.64 -4.94
CA LEU A 528 14.93 31.07 -3.63
C LEU A 528 15.64 32.43 -3.70
N ALA A 529 16.48 32.66 -4.71
CA ALA A 529 17.25 33.91 -4.83
C ALA A 529 16.41 35.10 -5.32
N ALA A 530 15.52 34.88 -6.30
CA ALA A 530 14.88 35.96 -7.05
C ALA A 530 13.34 35.90 -7.07
N GLY A 531 12.74 34.93 -6.38
CA GLY A 531 11.29 34.76 -6.33
C GLY A 531 10.58 35.80 -5.46
N ASN A 532 9.26 35.87 -5.61
CA ASN A 532 8.38 36.58 -4.67
C ASN A 532 8.40 35.90 -3.28
N VAL A 533 7.82 36.53 -2.25
CA VAL A 533 7.85 36.02 -0.88
C VAL A 533 7.31 34.58 -0.76
N LEU A 534 6.25 34.24 -1.49
CA LEU A 534 5.66 32.89 -1.45
C LEU A 534 6.59 31.87 -2.12
N GLN A 535 7.10 32.20 -3.31
CA GLN A 535 8.07 31.39 -4.04
C GLN A 535 9.32 31.10 -3.23
N ARG A 536 9.89 32.11 -2.57
CA ARG A 536 11.09 31.92 -1.74
C ARG A 536 10.81 31.03 -0.53
N ARG A 537 9.65 31.20 0.12
CA ARG A 537 9.21 30.34 1.25
C ARG A 537 9.06 28.87 0.82
N ASN A 538 8.39 28.60 -0.29
CA ASN A 538 8.24 27.23 -0.77
C ASN A 538 9.56 26.65 -1.28
N ALA A 539 10.42 27.46 -1.90
CA ALA A 539 11.74 27.02 -2.34
C ALA A 539 12.63 26.61 -1.16
N ILE A 540 12.62 27.36 -0.05
CA ILE A 540 13.38 26.96 1.15
C ILE A 540 12.79 25.70 1.81
N ASP A 541 11.47 25.51 1.77
CA ASP A 541 10.83 24.26 2.21
C ASP A 541 11.29 23.06 1.35
N VAL A 542 11.41 23.22 0.02
CA VAL A 542 11.99 22.19 -0.87
C VAL A 542 13.44 21.88 -0.52
N ILE A 543 14.28 22.90 -0.30
CA ILE A 543 15.68 22.71 0.07
C ILE A 543 15.81 22.01 1.43
N SER A 544 14.94 22.33 2.38
CA SER A 544 14.87 21.66 3.68
C SER A 544 14.64 20.15 3.52
N GLU A 545 13.59 19.76 2.79
CA GLU A 545 13.29 18.35 2.53
C GLU A 545 14.41 17.66 1.73
N TYR A 546 15.02 18.36 0.77
CA TYR A 546 16.12 17.84 -0.02
C TYR A 546 17.37 17.52 0.82
N ILE A 547 17.73 18.41 1.76
CA ILE A 547 18.83 18.20 2.70
C ILE A 547 18.55 16.99 3.58
N CYS A 548 17.34 16.89 4.15
CA CYS A 548 16.93 15.75 4.98
C CYS A 548 17.05 14.41 4.22
N ILE A 549 16.50 14.33 3.01
CA ILE A 549 16.59 13.13 2.16
C ILE A 549 18.06 12.77 1.90
N SER A 550 18.89 13.77 1.62
CA SER A 550 20.29 13.56 1.23
C SER A 550 21.17 13.08 2.37
N ILE A 551 20.90 13.51 3.61
CA ILE A 551 21.61 13.05 4.80
C ILE A 551 21.31 11.58 5.10
N ASP A 552 20.05 11.16 4.90
CA ASP A 552 19.60 9.78 5.16
C ASP A 552 19.99 8.81 4.02
N SER A 553 20.39 9.31 2.85
CA SER A 553 20.69 8.48 1.68
C SER A 553 22.17 8.11 1.56
N VAL A 554 22.44 6.94 0.96
CA VAL A 554 23.81 6.50 0.58
C VAL A 554 24.32 7.23 -0.67
N ALA A 555 23.45 7.95 -1.40
CA ALA A 555 23.83 8.68 -2.60
C ALA A 555 24.61 9.95 -2.21
N VAL A 556 25.90 9.96 -2.54
CA VAL A 556 26.80 11.06 -2.24
C VAL A 556 26.47 12.23 -3.18
N LEU A 557 25.79 13.25 -2.65
CA LEU A 557 25.68 14.55 -3.32
C LEU A 557 27.07 15.05 -3.75
N THR A 558 27.16 15.65 -4.94
CA THR A 558 28.42 16.24 -5.38
C THR A 558 28.78 17.44 -4.51
N HIS A 559 30.08 17.64 -4.26
CA HIS A 559 30.58 18.79 -3.52
C HIS A 559 30.14 20.14 -4.14
N SER A 560 29.99 20.20 -5.47
CA SER A 560 29.46 21.39 -6.16
C SER A 560 28.02 21.70 -5.75
N THR A 561 27.15 20.70 -5.72
CA THR A 561 25.74 20.87 -5.34
C THR A 561 25.61 21.38 -3.91
N TRP A 562 26.37 20.80 -2.97
CA TRP A 562 26.42 21.27 -1.59
C TRP A 562 26.88 22.72 -1.47
N LYS A 563 27.90 23.10 -2.26
CA LYS A 563 28.41 24.47 -2.28
C LYS A 563 27.36 25.46 -2.80
N ASP A 564 26.62 25.09 -3.84
CA ASP A 564 25.58 25.96 -4.41
C ASP A 564 24.43 26.16 -3.42
N ILE A 565 23.98 25.09 -2.76
CA ILE A 565 22.97 25.17 -1.69
C ILE A 565 23.47 26.04 -0.54
N ALA A 566 24.71 25.82 -0.08
CA ALA A 566 25.32 26.59 1.00
C ALA A 566 25.33 28.09 0.67
N ASN A 567 25.75 28.47 -0.54
CA ASN A 567 25.79 29.88 -0.96
C ASN A 567 24.40 30.54 -0.90
N HIS A 568 23.35 29.88 -1.42
CA HIS A 568 21.99 30.43 -1.40
C HIS A 568 21.42 30.52 0.02
N LEU A 569 21.67 29.53 0.89
CA LEU A 569 21.25 29.59 2.30
C LEU A 569 21.98 30.70 3.07
N LEU A 570 23.25 30.94 2.77
CA LEU A 570 24.02 32.05 3.36
C LEU A 570 23.46 33.41 2.94
N GLU A 571 23.05 33.56 1.68
CA GLU A 571 22.34 34.76 1.19
C GLU A 571 21.00 34.94 1.91
N CYS A 572 20.28 33.85 2.17
CA CYS A 572 19.00 33.87 2.88
C CYS A 572 19.09 34.38 4.33
N LEU A 573 20.27 34.43 4.96
CA LEU A 573 20.45 35.04 6.29
C LEU A 573 20.16 36.56 6.29
N GLY A 574 20.27 37.19 5.12
CA GLY A 574 19.90 38.59 4.87
C GLY A 574 18.50 38.79 4.28
N ASP A 575 17.66 37.75 4.15
CA ASP A 575 16.33 37.91 3.58
C ASP A 575 15.45 38.85 4.44
N GLU A 576 14.60 39.61 3.77
CA GLU A 576 13.62 40.48 4.43
C GLU A 576 12.65 39.69 5.31
N GLU A 577 12.30 38.48 4.90
CA GLU A 577 11.33 37.60 5.56
C GLU A 577 11.97 36.81 6.72
N LEU A 578 11.38 36.95 7.92
CA LEU A 578 11.88 36.28 9.12
C LEU A 578 11.82 34.75 9.02
N GLU A 579 10.75 34.19 8.46
CA GLU A 579 10.58 32.73 8.31
C GLU A 579 11.72 32.11 7.50
N ILE A 580 12.11 32.76 6.40
CA ILE A 580 13.19 32.30 5.50
C ILE A 580 14.53 32.37 6.24
N ARG A 581 14.81 33.47 6.95
CA ARG A 581 16.04 33.62 7.75
C ARG A 581 16.16 32.54 8.82
N LEU A 582 15.07 32.24 9.53
CA LEU A 582 15.04 31.23 10.58
C LEU A 582 15.27 29.83 10.00
N GLN A 583 14.60 29.48 8.91
CA GLN A 583 14.85 28.19 8.26
C GLN A 583 16.28 28.08 7.74
N ALA A 584 16.83 29.10 7.08
CA ALA A 584 18.21 29.08 6.62
C ALA A 584 19.19 28.89 7.78
N SER A 585 18.97 29.59 8.91
CA SER A 585 19.76 29.44 10.13
C SER A 585 19.72 28.03 10.71
N ASN A 586 18.56 27.34 10.59
CA ASN A 586 18.40 25.96 11.05
C ASN A 586 19.00 24.92 10.08
N LEU A 587 19.05 25.20 8.78
CA LEU A 587 19.56 24.29 7.76
C LEU A 587 21.09 24.35 7.61
N ILE A 588 21.70 25.53 7.75
CA ILE A 588 23.16 25.72 7.63
C ILE A 588 23.98 24.77 8.53
N PRO A 589 23.63 24.52 9.80
CA PRO A 589 24.33 23.56 10.67
C PRO A 589 24.39 22.13 10.12
N MET A 590 23.46 21.75 9.24
CA MET A 590 23.38 20.42 8.64
C MET A 590 24.35 20.23 7.46
N ILE A 591 24.99 21.32 6.99
CA ILE A 591 25.96 21.33 5.88
C ILE A 591 27.39 21.23 6.42
N ASP A 592 28.31 20.69 5.60
CA ASP A 592 29.75 20.71 5.90
C ASP A 592 30.22 22.12 6.32
N PRO A 593 30.75 22.29 7.55
CA PRO A 593 31.21 23.56 8.06
C PRO A 593 32.25 24.27 7.17
N SER A 594 33.04 23.53 6.40
CA SER A 594 34.05 24.10 5.48
C SER A 594 33.43 24.98 4.38
N LEU A 595 32.18 24.71 3.99
CA LEU A 595 31.47 25.46 2.96
C LEU A 595 30.79 26.72 3.51
N VAL A 596 30.42 26.72 4.79
CA VAL A 596 29.55 27.76 5.38
C VAL A 596 30.29 28.69 6.34
N LEU A 597 31.19 28.15 7.17
CA LEU A 597 31.78 28.84 8.31
C LEU A 597 32.57 30.12 7.91
N PRO A 598 33.43 30.12 6.87
CA PRO A 598 34.16 31.33 6.49
C PRO A 598 33.23 32.50 6.12
N THR A 599 32.10 32.20 5.47
CA THR A 599 31.13 33.21 5.05
C THR A 599 30.27 33.67 6.22
N VAL A 600 29.79 32.77 7.09
CA VAL A 600 29.05 33.16 8.31
C VAL A 600 29.87 34.11 9.19
N VAL A 601 31.14 33.80 9.41
CA VAL A 601 32.05 34.64 10.20
C VAL A 601 32.18 36.03 9.57
N ARG A 602 32.29 36.13 8.24
CA ARG A 602 32.29 37.41 7.53
C ARG A 602 30.97 38.17 7.69
N LEU A 603 29.82 37.50 7.68
CA LEU A 603 28.51 38.14 7.78
C LEU A 603 28.23 38.75 9.16
N ILE A 604 28.89 38.27 10.23
CA ILE A 604 28.83 38.91 11.57
C ILE A 604 29.43 40.32 11.57
N TYR A 605 30.32 40.60 10.60
CA TYR A 605 30.90 41.92 10.38
C TYR A 605 30.11 42.79 9.38
N SER A 606 28.96 42.32 8.91
CA SER A 606 28.08 43.11 8.03
C SER A 606 27.65 44.41 8.72
N SER A 607 27.49 45.48 7.93
CA SER A 607 26.90 46.75 8.39
C SER A 607 25.38 46.63 8.64
N GLU A 608 24.74 45.59 8.12
CA GLU A 608 23.32 45.35 8.30
C GLU A 608 23.05 44.57 9.59
N GLU A 609 22.38 45.22 10.56
CA GLU A 609 22.08 44.63 11.87
C GLU A 609 21.31 43.31 11.77
N ARG A 610 20.35 43.21 10.84
CA ARG A 610 19.60 41.96 10.60
C ARG A 610 20.50 40.81 10.18
N VAL A 611 21.35 41.03 9.18
CA VAL A 611 22.31 40.02 8.68
C VAL A 611 23.25 39.62 9.81
N GLN A 612 23.74 40.60 10.57
CA GLN A 612 24.63 40.38 11.70
C GLN A 612 23.99 39.49 12.78
N LEU A 613 22.75 39.79 13.19
CA LEU A 613 22.02 39.02 14.20
C LEU A 613 21.76 37.58 13.71
N SER A 614 21.27 37.42 12.47
CA SER A 614 21.08 36.10 11.86
C SER A 614 22.38 35.31 11.83
N ALA A 615 23.47 35.89 11.32
CA ALA A 615 24.77 35.24 11.24
C ALA A 615 25.35 34.86 12.61
N SER A 616 25.13 35.69 13.64
CA SER A 616 25.54 35.39 15.01
C SER A 616 24.78 34.17 15.55
N SER A 617 23.46 34.14 15.38
CA SER A 617 22.63 33.00 15.79
C SER A 617 22.96 31.72 15.03
N THR A 618 23.21 31.82 13.72
CA THR A 618 23.63 30.68 12.88
C THR A 618 25.00 30.15 13.29
N LEU A 619 25.97 31.02 13.61
CA LEU A 619 27.28 30.58 14.08
C LEU A 619 27.15 29.77 15.37
N ILE A 620 26.34 30.24 16.33
CA ILE A 620 26.05 29.49 17.55
C ILE A 620 25.47 28.12 17.19
N ALA A 621 24.46 28.07 16.31
CA ALA A 621 23.82 26.82 15.92
C ALA A 621 24.81 25.82 15.27
N VAL A 622 25.70 26.29 14.39
CA VAL A 622 26.76 25.47 13.77
C VAL A 622 27.69 24.89 14.85
N LEU A 623 28.13 25.73 15.80
CA LEU A 623 29.03 25.31 16.87
C LEU A 623 28.36 24.33 17.86
N LYS A 624 27.05 24.49 18.11
CA LYS A 624 26.27 23.55 18.93
C LYS A 624 26.04 22.21 18.21
N TYR A 625 25.72 22.23 16.93
CA TYR A 625 25.51 21.01 16.14
C TYR A 625 26.78 20.17 16.02
N GLN A 626 27.94 20.82 15.96
CA GLN A 626 29.27 20.20 15.85
C GLN A 626 30.03 20.20 17.19
N ASN A 627 29.34 20.11 18.33
CA ASN A 627 29.93 20.29 19.67
C ASN A 627 31.07 19.30 20.03
N GLN A 628 31.22 18.19 19.30
CA GLN A 628 32.28 17.20 19.48
C GLN A 628 33.42 17.31 18.44
N ASN A 629 33.28 18.14 17.41
CA ASN A 629 34.23 18.23 16.31
C ASN A 629 35.19 19.42 16.48
N CYS A 630 36.37 19.15 17.05
CA CYS A 630 37.36 20.20 17.31
C CYS A 630 37.91 20.85 16.02
N ASP A 631 37.87 20.15 14.88
CA ASP A 631 38.35 20.69 13.60
C ASP A 631 37.53 21.92 13.17
N VAL A 632 36.24 21.96 13.52
CA VAL A 632 35.37 23.11 13.24
C VAL A 632 35.79 24.34 14.07
N ILE A 633 36.19 24.14 15.33
CA ILE A 633 36.71 25.23 16.18
C ILE A 633 38.06 25.72 15.66
N CYS A 634 38.94 24.79 15.25
CA CYS A 634 40.21 25.13 14.62
C CYS A 634 39.99 25.96 13.34
N MET A 635 38.99 25.60 12.52
CA MET A 635 38.62 26.33 11.32
C MET A 635 38.03 27.71 11.62
N LEU A 636 37.23 27.86 12.68
CA LEU A 636 36.76 29.17 13.16
C LEU A 636 37.94 30.08 13.51
N LEU A 637 38.93 29.54 14.25
CA LEU A 637 40.15 30.26 14.59
C LEU A 637 40.95 30.66 13.35
N ASP A 638 41.04 29.77 12.35
CA ASP A 638 41.69 30.09 11.07
C ASP A 638 40.95 31.21 10.33
N CYS A 639 39.62 31.17 10.31
CA CYS A 639 38.79 32.21 9.71
C CYS A 639 39.00 33.58 10.38
N LEU A 640 39.01 33.63 11.71
CA LEU A 640 39.27 34.86 12.47
C LEU A 640 40.70 35.37 12.28
N SER A 641 41.67 34.46 12.24
CA SER A 641 43.08 34.79 12.01
C SER A 641 43.29 35.38 10.62
N ASN A 642 42.69 34.77 9.59
CA ASN A 642 42.72 35.27 8.22
C ASN A 642 42.05 36.64 8.09
N LEU A 643 40.91 36.86 8.75
CA LEU A 643 40.25 38.18 8.76
C LEU A 643 41.09 39.26 9.44
N SER A 644 41.83 38.90 10.50
CA SER A 644 42.72 39.84 11.18
C SER A 644 43.95 40.24 10.36
N GLN A 645 44.32 39.42 9.36
CA GLN A 645 45.47 39.63 8.47
C GLN A 645 45.11 40.27 7.13
N ASN A 646 43.82 40.30 6.75
CA ASN A 646 43.38 40.75 5.42
C ASN A 646 42.60 42.08 5.51
N PRO A 647 43.21 43.24 5.20
CA PRO A 647 42.57 44.55 5.30
C PRO A 647 41.60 44.89 4.15
N ASP A 648 41.56 44.07 3.09
CA ASP A 648 40.69 44.29 1.92
C ASP A 648 39.33 43.57 2.06
N LEU A 649 38.51 44.01 3.03
CA LEU A 649 37.05 43.80 2.96
C LEU A 649 36.42 44.96 2.18
N PRO A 650 35.28 44.78 1.48
CA PRO A 650 34.74 45.82 0.60
C PRO A 650 34.43 47.09 1.40
N ASN A 651 35.16 48.16 1.06
CA ASN A 651 34.88 49.53 1.45
C ASN A 651 33.47 49.92 1.00
N ILE A 652 32.46 49.67 1.84
CA ILE A 652 31.19 50.40 1.81
C ILE A 652 31.26 51.46 2.90
N ALA A 653 32.17 52.40 2.72
CA ALA A 653 32.16 53.65 3.47
C ALA A 653 32.60 54.75 2.51
N ARG A 654 31.62 55.30 1.79
CA ARG A 654 31.76 56.62 1.20
C ARG A 654 31.58 57.66 2.32
N ASP A 655 32.51 57.69 3.27
CA ASP A 655 32.97 58.94 3.87
C ASP A 655 34.30 58.70 4.61
N GLY A 656 35.27 59.57 4.33
CA GLY A 656 36.63 59.39 4.82
C GLY A 656 36.74 59.62 6.32
N LYS A 657 37.21 58.60 7.05
CA LYS A 657 38.03 58.72 8.27
C LYS A 657 38.66 57.37 8.60
N GLU A 658 39.92 57.46 9.03
CA GLU A 658 40.86 56.46 9.56
C GLU A 658 40.38 55.01 9.75
N GLY A 659 41.20 54.08 9.26
CA GLY A 659 40.96 52.64 9.23
C GLY A 659 40.27 52.07 10.46
N VAL A 660 39.02 51.63 10.27
CA VAL A 660 38.25 50.90 11.28
C VAL A 660 38.94 49.55 11.49
N LYS A 661 39.65 49.43 12.61
CA LYS A 661 40.23 48.17 13.08
C LYS A 661 39.08 47.16 13.22
N LEU A 662 39.12 46.08 12.46
CA LEU A 662 38.15 45.00 12.50
C LEU A 662 38.00 44.51 13.96
N ASP A 663 36.81 44.65 14.53
CA ASP A 663 36.53 44.31 15.93
C ASP A 663 36.48 42.78 16.10
N THR A 664 37.64 42.14 16.20
CA THR A 664 37.74 40.68 16.44
C THR A 664 36.91 40.21 17.63
N ASP A 665 36.57 41.12 18.56
CA ASP A 665 35.85 40.77 19.77
C ASP A 665 34.35 40.51 19.51
N ARG A 666 33.78 40.87 18.34
CA ARG A 666 32.38 40.57 18.01
C ARG A 666 32.07 39.07 17.97
N VAL A 667 32.88 38.29 17.24
CA VAL A 667 32.72 36.83 17.19
C VAL A 667 33.13 36.20 18.52
N LEU A 668 34.17 36.73 19.17
CA LEU A 668 34.64 36.20 20.45
C LEU A 668 33.61 36.38 21.59
N LYS A 669 32.75 37.41 21.55
CA LYS A 669 31.65 37.60 22.50
C LYS A 669 30.58 36.51 22.47
N ILE A 670 30.50 35.73 21.38
CA ILE A 670 29.55 34.63 21.20
C ILE A 670 30.06 33.35 21.90
N ILE A 671 31.38 33.24 22.07
CA ILE A 671 32.04 32.02 22.59
C ILE A 671 31.56 31.63 24.00
N PRO A 672 31.39 32.55 24.97
CA PRO A 672 30.84 32.19 26.27
C PRO A 672 29.43 31.59 26.21
N GLU A 673 28.61 31.99 25.25
CA GLU A 673 27.27 31.42 25.09
C GLU A 673 27.34 29.98 24.59
N TRP A 674 28.11 29.72 23.54
CA TRP A 674 28.34 28.37 23.02
C TRP A 674 29.01 27.44 24.05
N SER A 675 29.97 27.96 24.83
CA SER A 675 30.76 27.16 25.77
C SER A 675 29.91 26.42 26.83
N ARG A 676 28.72 26.95 27.15
CA ARG A 676 27.79 26.34 28.10
C ARG A 676 27.13 25.06 27.58
N ASP A 677 27.10 24.87 26.27
CA ASP A 677 26.46 23.73 25.60
C ASP A 677 27.46 22.63 25.21
N VAL A 678 28.74 22.79 25.56
CA VAL A 678 29.78 21.78 25.33
C VAL A 678 29.68 20.68 26.39
N GLU A 679 29.43 19.44 25.96
CA GLU A 679 29.25 18.30 26.88
C GLU A 679 30.57 17.73 27.41
N ASP A 680 31.62 17.63 26.57
CA ASP A 680 32.92 17.07 26.96
C ASP A 680 34.09 17.95 26.51
N TRP A 681 34.57 18.77 27.45
CA TRP A 681 35.73 19.63 27.25
C TRP A 681 37.04 18.85 27.02
N ASN A 682 37.16 17.59 27.46
CA ASN A 682 38.40 16.84 27.31
C ASN A 682 38.72 16.56 25.83
N LEU A 683 37.69 16.47 24.98
CA LEU A 683 37.83 16.27 23.54
C LEU A 683 38.33 17.51 22.80
N LEU A 684 37.95 18.72 23.27
CA LEU A 684 38.28 19.99 22.62
C LEU A 684 39.58 20.61 23.15
N VAL A 685 39.86 20.49 24.46
CA VAL A 685 40.99 21.15 25.11
C VAL A 685 42.33 20.70 24.54
N GLY A 686 42.48 19.39 24.28
CA GLY A 686 43.74 18.83 23.75
C GLY A 686 44.15 19.45 22.41
N PRO A 687 43.33 19.33 21.35
CA PRO A 687 43.64 19.92 20.05
C PRO A 687 43.74 21.45 20.06
N LEU A 688 42.96 22.15 20.90
CA LEU A 688 43.07 23.61 21.03
C LEU A 688 44.43 24.05 21.60
N VAL A 689 44.93 23.36 22.62
CA VAL A 689 46.27 23.59 23.17
C VAL A 689 47.34 23.26 22.12
N ASP A 690 47.19 22.16 21.39
CA ASP A 690 48.12 21.79 20.32
C ASP A 690 48.17 22.86 19.21
N LYS A 691 47.01 23.42 18.80
CA LYS A 691 46.94 24.51 17.82
C LYS A 691 47.61 25.79 18.33
N MET A 692 47.39 26.17 19.58
CA MET A 692 48.09 27.30 20.21
C MET A 692 49.61 27.11 20.21
N LEU A 693 50.09 25.89 20.50
CA LEU A 693 51.52 25.58 20.52
C LEU A 693 52.12 25.52 19.10
N ALA A 694 51.33 25.16 18.09
CA ALA A 694 51.74 25.21 16.69
C ALA A 694 51.81 26.64 16.14
N GLU A 695 50.94 27.54 16.62
CA GLU A 695 50.84 28.94 16.18
C GLU A 695 51.00 29.95 17.34
N PRO A 696 52.16 29.98 18.03
CA PRO A 696 52.32 30.75 19.27
C PRO A 696 52.22 32.27 19.07
N SER A 697 52.44 32.77 17.85
CA SER A 697 52.33 34.19 17.51
C SER A 697 50.90 34.64 17.21
N ASN A 698 49.93 33.72 17.16
CA ASN A 698 48.55 34.01 16.80
C ASN A 698 47.76 34.54 18.02
N ALA A 699 47.69 35.86 18.15
CA ALA A 699 47.00 36.53 19.25
C ALA A 699 45.49 36.21 19.34
N THR A 700 44.86 35.81 18.23
CA THR A 700 43.44 35.44 18.17
C THR A 700 43.18 34.15 18.95
N ILE A 701 44.07 33.16 18.86
CA ILE A 701 43.96 31.90 19.59
C ILE A 701 44.07 32.17 21.10
N VAL A 702 45.05 32.99 21.51
CA VAL A 702 45.24 33.33 22.93
C VAL A 702 44.02 34.06 23.49
N LYS A 703 43.46 35.02 22.74
CA LYS A 703 42.21 35.70 23.13
C LYS A 703 41.04 34.73 23.21
N PHE A 704 40.89 33.81 22.26
CA PHE A 704 39.82 32.81 22.29
C PHE A 704 39.90 31.93 23.54
N LEU A 705 41.12 31.46 23.89
CA LEU A 705 41.34 30.64 25.08
C LEU A 705 41.06 31.40 26.39
N SER A 706 41.23 32.72 26.44
CA SER A 706 40.92 33.49 27.65
C SER A 706 39.43 33.50 27.98
N TYR A 707 38.55 33.49 26.96
CA TYR A 707 37.09 33.34 27.14
C TYR A 707 36.69 31.95 27.65
N LEU A 708 37.57 30.95 27.55
CA LEU A 708 37.35 29.57 27.98
C LEU A 708 38.19 29.21 29.22
N SER A 709 38.77 30.19 29.90
CA SER A 709 39.74 29.96 30.99
C SER A 709 39.20 29.11 32.14
N GLU A 710 37.92 29.24 32.49
CA GLU A 710 37.27 28.41 33.51
C GLU A 710 37.23 26.93 33.08
N HIS A 711 36.80 26.64 31.86
CA HIS A 711 36.75 25.28 31.31
C HIS A 711 38.15 24.66 31.09
N LEU A 712 39.14 25.49 30.72
CA LEU A 712 40.53 25.05 30.63
C LEU A 712 41.10 24.68 32.01
N ALA A 713 40.69 25.37 33.07
CA ALA A 713 41.09 25.05 34.44
C ALA A 713 40.45 23.75 34.93
N GLU A 714 39.21 23.48 34.55
CA GLU A 714 38.52 22.20 34.84
C GLU A 714 39.22 21.02 34.14
N ALA A 715 39.75 21.22 32.94
CA ALA A 715 40.50 20.22 32.17
C ALA A 715 42.03 20.30 32.37
N ALA A 716 42.50 20.83 33.50
CA ALA A 716 43.93 21.11 33.73
C ALA A 716 44.86 19.91 33.49
N GLU A 717 44.44 18.68 33.83
CA GLU A 717 45.24 17.48 33.60
C GLU A 717 45.58 17.27 32.12
N VAL A 718 44.60 17.50 31.22
CA VAL A 718 44.79 17.39 29.76
C VAL A 718 45.73 18.48 29.27
N VAL A 719 45.57 19.71 29.75
CA VAL A 719 46.44 20.86 29.41
C VAL A 719 47.89 20.57 29.82
N PHE A 720 48.14 20.18 31.07
CA PHE A 720 49.48 19.87 31.56
C PHE A 720 50.11 18.70 30.81
N ARG A 721 49.34 17.65 30.50
CA ARG A 721 49.83 16.51 29.72
C ARG A 721 50.29 16.95 28.33
N ARG A 722 49.54 17.81 27.63
CA ARG A 722 49.90 18.31 26.28
C ARG A 722 51.14 19.20 26.32
N LEU A 723 51.26 20.10 27.29
CA LEU A 723 52.44 20.96 27.49
C LEU A 723 53.71 20.14 27.78
N LEU A 724 53.61 19.10 28.61
CA LEU A 724 54.71 18.18 28.90
C LEU A 724 55.16 17.38 27.66
N LEU A 725 54.21 16.96 26.82
CA LEU A 725 54.51 16.28 25.57
C LEU A 725 55.22 17.22 24.57
N HIS A 726 54.79 18.47 24.48
CA HIS A 726 55.41 19.46 23.59
C HIS A 726 56.84 19.82 24.03
N THR A 727 57.05 20.08 25.32
CA THR A 727 58.39 20.36 25.88
C THR A 727 59.35 19.17 25.76
N ARG A 728 58.85 17.93 25.84
CA ARG A 728 59.67 16.73 25.55
C ARG A 728 60.04 16.61 24.07
N ARG A 729 59.18 17.03 23.15
CA ARG A 729 59.46 17.02 21.69
C ARG A 729 60.42 18.13 21.25
N GLN A 730 60.51 19.23 21.99
CA GLN A 730 61.48 20.31 21.73
C GLN A 730 62.88 20.04 22.32
N ASN A 731 63.00 19.08 23.24
CA ASN A 731 64.25 18.68 23.89
C ASN A 731 64.94 17.46 23.25
N VAL A 732 64.51 17.09 22.04
CA VAL A 732 65.14 16.13 21.11
C VAL A 732 65.46 16.89 19.84
#